data_AF-A0ABC8C4M9-F1
#
_entry.id   AF-A0ABC8C4M9-F1
#
_cell.length_a   1.000
_cell.length_b   1.000
_cell.length_c   1.000
_cell.angle_alpha   90.00
_cell.angle_beta   90.00
_cell.angle_gamma   90.00
#
_symmetry.space_group_name_H-M   'P 1'
#
loop_
_entity.id
_entity.type
_entity.pdbx_description
1 polymer ?
#
loop_
_entity_poly.entity_id
_entity_poly.type
_entity_poly.pdbx_seq_one_letter_code
_entity_poly.pdbx_strand_id
1 'polypeptide(L)'
;MGTAQQQDRRTAGKRLLSLFSAAAVTFAATVAFVTGAPPASADPIEQCTPTVGAIVAVDFGPFGGGVVRGCDTTPTTGYELLRDGGFTTEGTQHDGPGFICRIGNAAFNSGTQYPTPKTEKCILTPQATAYWSYWIASPGQEDWSYSPLGAMSRQPKPGDVDAWVFGGTDIGGSTGRPTFTPDDVRAGGGVKPTPPEEPDVPDGEIDVRAAGRWVAKQLHDGTHVVDEGSETPNYFLTTEAVYALAAAGGRSPALDKVVARLASGAGEYAYAAGSEEAPDATAAARLALVASSTEGDPRDFGGHDLLGDLVANVCQEGPGPGCSAKGDFKNASYGDGQALAVLALLRGGIVPPAETVTRLTRLVCQDGSVSYILIGPGENCDGDPATTGLVALVLHKAGGHDAVVAKTLAYLKKAQLTSGAFPSSNHDTTGSVTATAYAAQALRALGETRRADAAVWWLSQVQLDDGGFGFDESSTDGALYPTAPSVLAGAGTDLVTLTTKVTEPTQPPSPSPTPTPPPTTTPPTKPPAGDGPDLKKGVAYLTRPANLLQGRYYGAPGSTTRADFGLTVDGAFALAATGHDNNALRTVVDFLDKGGKDREARTVHDWTNVGTDHALGGAMGKAAVLAQVVDRDPRDFGGKDLIAGLADAVCAEKSPQPDRSCADKGAYAYAMSVFGQSLGVIAQLRAGEESAAKAPVAYLAGLQDTSSGAWPSLVPPTGDADVDSTAMAVMALDLVPGGTHTAAVDKALAWIASQQLKDGGFPGAAGNSVNSAALAVQGLSLDAEKYGKQITKAGKFLASQQNADGGFNVAKGGQQGSDLRASTQAVGGATGISFGTLTRSLEGTVPNPVPSSSASAPVIVTPGDSAGSAGGPGIVNTDGSGGSGGSGGNLASTGSQALGLAAAAAVLVLAGWGTVVAARNRRTAPGGEL
;
A
#
# COMPACT_ATOMS: atom_id res chain seq x y z
N MET A 1 88.22 -29.03 15.70
CA MET A 1 87.44 -28.40 16.78
C MET A 1 87.09 -26.98 16.34
N GLY A 2 85.80 -26.60 16.38
CA GLY A 2 85.38 -25.20 16.41
C GLY A 2 84.89 -24.51 15.12
N THR A 3 83.98 -25.10 14.33
CA THR A 3 83.23 -24.33 13.30
C THR A 3 81.72 -24.61 13.28
N ALA A 4 81.15 -25.08 14.39
CA ALA A 4 79.70 -25.33 14.52
C ALA A 4 78.92 -24.20 15.21
N GLN A 5 79.55 -23.12 15.68
CA GLN A 5 78.87 -22.11 16.53
C GLN A 5 78.58 -20.76 15.84
N GLN A 6 78.90 -20.60 14.55
CA GLN A 6 78.74 -19.33 13.84
C GLN A 6 77.60 -19.30 12.81
N GLN A 7 76.98 -20.45 12.51
CA GLN A 7 75.81 -20.52 11.61
C GLN A 7 74.47 -20.26 12.31
N ASP A 8 74.35 -20.44 13.63
CA ASP A 8 73.07 -20.23 14.33
C ASP A 8 72.75 -18.76 14.67
N ARG A 9 73.75 -17.86 14.71
CA ARG A 9 73.49 -16.44 15.00
C ARG A 9 72.97 -15.64 13.80
N ARG A 10 73.20 -16.07 12.55
CA ARG A 10 72.71 -15.37 11.34
C ARG A 10 71.28 -15.75 10.96
N THR A 11 70.79 -16.90 11.42
CA THR A 11 69.42 -17.37 11.15
C THR A 11 68.42 -16.83 12.18
N ALA A 12 68.88 -16.55 13.42
CA ALA A 12 68.03 -15.98 14.47
C ALA A 12 67.69 -14.49 14.21
N GLY A 13 68.65 -13.68 13.75
CA GLY A 13 68.43 -12.26 13.45
C GLY A 13 67.44 -12.01 12.30
N LYS A 14 67.43 -12.88 11.28
CA LYS A 14 66.49 -12.78 10.15
C LYS A 14 65.07 -13.25 10.50
N ARG A 15 64.91 -14.19 11.44
CA ARG A 15 63.59 -14.62 11.94
C ARG A 15 62.97 -13.64 12.93
N LEU A 16 63.77 -12.97 13.78
CA LEU A 16 63.25 -11.93 14.68
C LEU A 16 62.79 -10.68 13.93
N LEU A 17 63.52 -10.22 12.91
CA LEU A 17 63.09 -9.06 12.11
C LEU A 17 61.84 -9.35 11.26
N SER A 18 61.64 -10.59 10.77
CA SER A 18 60.42 -10.95 10.05
C SER A 18 59.21 -11.11 10.98
N LEU A 19 59.41 -11.53 12.24
CA LEU A 19 58.35 -11.62 13.24
C LEU A 19 57.92 -10.24 13.78
N PHE A 20 58.86 -9.30 13.95
CA PHE A 20 58.53 -7.92 14.33
C PHE A 20 57.79 -7.16 13.22
N SER A 21 58.17 -7.34 11.95
CA SER A 21 57.46 -6.72 10.82
C SER A 21 56.07 -7.33 10.59
N ALA A 22 55.92 -8.64 10.77
CA ALA A 22 54.60 -9.29 10.71
C ALA A 22 53.70 -8.86 11.89
N ALA A 23 54.25 -8.77 13.11
CA ALA A 23 53.50 -8.30 14.28
C ALA A 23 53.11 -6.81 14.16
N ALA A 24 53.97 -5.94 13.64
CA ALA A 24 53.64 -4.52 13.43
C ALA A 24 52.57 -4.29 12.36
N VAL A 25 52.59 -5.09 11.27
CA VAL A 25 51.54 -5.03 10.22
C VAL A 25 50.23 -5.63 10.74
N THR A 26 50.28 -6.67 11.57
CA THR A 26 49.07 -7.26 12.18
C THR A 26 48.50 -6.36 13.28
N PHE A 27 49.34 -5.62 14.02
CA PHE A 27 48.93 -4.62 15.02
C PHE A 27 48.35 -3.36 14.36
N ALA A 28 48.95 -2.87 13.27
CA ALA A 28 48.39 -1.75 12.49
C ALA A 28 47.08 -2.13 11.80
N ALA A 29 46.96 -3.36 11.29
CA ALA A 29 45.71 -3.87 10.74
C ALA A 29 44.62 -4.05 11.82
N THR A 30 44.98 -4.54 13.01
CA THR A 30 44.00 -4.65 14.12
C THR A 30 43.61 -3.28 14.69
N VAL A 31 44.48 -2.27 14.72
CA VAL A 31 44.09 -0.89 15.10
C VAL A 31 43.18 -0.24 14.04
N ALA A 32 43.38 -0.55 12.75
CA ALA A 32 42.49 -0.12 11.67
C ALA A 32 41.14 -0.87 11.62
N PHE A 33 41.07 -2.09 12.16
CA PHE A 33 39.81 -2.87 12.27
C PHE A 33 39.08 -2.67 13.62
N VAL A 34 39.76 -2.12 14.65
CA VAL A 34 39.16 -1.81 15.98
C VAL A 34 38.75 -0.34 16.10
N THR A 35 39.23 0.54 15.21
CA THR A 35 38.62 1.86 15.01
C THR A 35 37.42 1.68 14.08
N GLY A 36 36.23 1.45 14.67
CA GLY A 36 34.98 1.56 13.93
C GLY A 36 34.94 2.88 13.16
N ALA A 37 34.28 2.90 12.00
CA ALA A 37 34.00 4.14 11.28
C ALA A 37 33.55 5.20 12.30
N PRO A 38 34.06 6.45 12.23
CA PRO A 38 33.56 7.49 13.12
C PRO A 38 32.04 7.51 13.00
N PRO A 39 31.29 7.67 14.12
CA PRO A 39 29.84 7.77 14.04
C PRO A 39 29.51 8.85 13.00
N ALA A 40 28.51 8.58 12.14
CA ALA A 40 28.01 9.55 11.19
C ALA A 40 27.76 10.85 11.97
N SER A 41 28.57 11.87 11.71
CA SER A 41 28.39 13.18 12.31
C SER A 41 27.31 13.85 11.50
N ALA A 42 26.33 14.42 12.18
CA ALA A 42 25.33 15.30 11.56
C ALA A 42 26.03 16.29 10.63
N ASP A 43 25.42 16.52 9.46
CA ASP A 43 25.81 17.63 8.62
C ASP A 43 25.59 18.96 9.39
N PRO A 44 26.36 20.01 9.10
CA PRO A 44 26.11 21.31 9.71
C PRO A 44 24.68 21.75 9.41
N ILE A 45 23.93 22.15 10.45
CA ILE A 45 22.50 22.53 10.36
C ILE A 45 22.22 23.49 9.19
N GLU A 46 23.14 24.42 8.91
CA GLU A 46 22.96 25.43 7.86
C GLU A 46 23.05 24.91 6.43
N GLN A 47 23.44 23.64 6.24
CA GLN A 47 23.44 22.97 4.94
C GLN A 47 22.07 22.35 4.61
N CYS A 48 21.25 22.06 5.62
CA CYS A 48 19.86 21.68 5.42
C CYS A 48 19.04 22.94 5.19
N THR A 49 18.71 23.22 3.94
CA THR A 49 17.98 24.40 3.49
C THR A 49 16.58 24.00 3.01
N PRO A 50 15.67 24.95 2.71
CA PRO A 50 14.37 24.61 2.13
C PRO A 50 14.41 23.77 0.84
N THR A 51 15.56 23.67 0.18
CA THR A 51 15.76 22.94 -1.08
C THR A 51 16.84 21.86 -1.00
N VAL A 52 17.46 21.63 0.16
CA VAL A 52 18.54 20.64 0.34
C VAL A 52 18.40 19.97 1.71
N GLY A 53 18.43 18.64 1.76
CA GLY A 53 18.42 17.90 3.03
C GLY A 53 17.13 18.02 3.84
N ALA A 54 17.13 17.45 5.04
CA ALA A 54 16.06 17.62 6.01
C ALA A 54 16.64 17.76 7.43
N ILE A 55 15.86 18.33 8.34
CA ILE A 55 16.25 18.49 9.74
C ILE A 55 15.42 17.55 10.60
N VAL A 56 16.05 16.91 11.59
CA VAL A 56 15.36 16.21 12.66
C VAL A 56 15.51 16.97 13.97
N ALA A 57 14.45 17.00 14.76
CA ALA A 57 14.42 17.56 16.10
C ALA A 57 13.99 16.49 17.11
N VAL A 58 14.67 16.39 18.24
CA VAL A 58 14.30 15.44 19.31
C VAL A 58 14.16 16.21 20.61
N ASP A 59 12.99 16.11 21.24
CA ASP A 59 12.70 16.76 22.51
C ASP A 59 13.10 15.89 23.70
N PHE A 60 14.19 16.27 24.37
CA PHE A 60 14.63 15.64 25.61
C PHE A 60 14.05 16.30 26.87
N GLY A 61 13.11 17.24 26.74
CA GLY A 61 12.43 17.94 27.84
C GLY A 61 11.91 17.03 28.96
N PRO A 62 11.21 15.91 28.66
CA PRO A 62 10.76 14.94 29.67
C PRO A 62 11.89 14.34 30.53
N PHE A 63 13.13 14.43 30.06
CA PHE A 63 14.33 13.91 30.73
C PHE A 63 15.24 15.03 31.28
N GLY A 64 14.75 16.27 31.35
CA GLY A 64 15.48 17.43 31.85
C GLY A 64 16.40 18.10 30.82
N GLY A 65 16.25 17.76 29.53
CA GLY A 65 16.95 18.38 28.42
C GLY A 65 16.13 19.46 27.72
N GLY A 66 16.53 19.76 26.49
CA GLY A 66 15.76 20.58 25.56
C GLY A 66 15.71 19.93 24.17
N VAL A 67 15.23 20.68 23.17
CA VAL A 67 15.19 20.21 21.79
C VAL A 67 16.59 20.22 21.19
N VAL A 68 17.03 19.05 20.72
CA VAL A 68 18.30 18.90 19.98
C VAL A 68 17.97 18.71 18.50
N ARG A 69 18.77 19.30 17.62
CA ARG A 69 18.58 19.25 16.16
C ARG A 69 19.71 18.52 15.46
N GLY A 70 19.38 17.86 14.36
CA GLY A 70 20.30 17.19 13.45
C GLY A 70 19.97 17.50 12.00
N CYS A 71 20.97 17.53 11.13
CA CYS A 71 20.81 17.73 9.70
C CYS A 71 21.42 16.55 8.95
N ASP A 72 20.71 16.10 7.93
CA ASP A 72 21.20 15.21 6.89
C ASP A 72 20.86 15.84 5.54
N THR A 73 21.87 16.06 4.70
CA THR A 73 21.69 16.66 3.37
C THR A 73 21.13 15.69 2.33
N THR A 74 21.12 14.39 2.60
CA THR A 74 20.73 13.33 1.66
C THR A 74 19.91 12.16 2.28
N PRO A 75 18.94 12.42 3.18
CA PRO A 75 18.21 11.34 3.83
C PRO A 75 17.33 10.59 2.82
N THR A 76 17.33 9.26 2.86
CA THR A 76 16.38 8.46 2.06
C THR A 76 15.18 7.99 2.88
N THR A 77 15.32 7.93 4.20
CA THR A 77 14.21 7.66 5.14
C THR A 77 14.25 8.58 6.36
N GLY A 78 13.12 8.71 7.06
CA GLY A 78 13.04 9.44 8.33
C GLY A 78 13.90 8.82 9.43
N TYR A 79 14.11 7.51 9.38
CA TYR A 79 15.01 6.81 10.29
C TYR A 79 16.48 7.14 10.01
N GLU A 80 16.88 7.20 8.75
CA GLU A 80 18.21 7.67 8.36
C GLU A 80 18.42 9.12 8.74
N LEU A 81 17.45 9.99 8.47
CA LEU A 81 17.49 11.38 8.91
C LEU A 81 17.73 11.49 10.43
N LEU A 82 17.07 10.65 11.24
CA LEU A 82 17.31 10.62 12.69
C LEU A 82 18.74 10.18 13.02
N ARG A 83 19.22 9.06 12.44
CA ARG A 83 20.53 8.50 12.76
C ARG A 83 21.68 9.39 12.26
N ASP A 84 21.61 9.77 11.00
CA ASP A 84 22.65 10.52 10.29
C ASP A 84 22.60 12.01 10.69
N GLY A 85 21.46 12.49 11.18
CA GLY A 85 21.33 13.73 11.97
C GLY A 85 22.03 13.69 13.35
N GLY A 86 22.77 12.64 13.68
CA GLY A 86 23.63 12.56 14.86
C GLY A 86 22.97 11.98 16.11
N PHE A 87 21.81 11.33 15.99
CA PHE A 87 21.13 10.66 17.10
C PHE A 87 21.44 9.16 17.13
N THR A 88 21.59 8.61 18.33
CA THR A 88 21.70 7.17 18.54
C THR A 88 20.33 6.60 18.88
N THR A 89 19.94 5.53 18.20
CA THR A 89 18.66 4.85 18.44
C THR A 89 18.87 3.47 19.05
N GLU A 90 17.88 3.01 19.80
CA GLU A 90 17.74 1.61 20.17
C GLU A 90 16.33 1.16 19.85
N GLY A 91 16.21 0.06 19.09
CA GLY A 91 14.93 -0.55 18.76
C GLY A 91 14.34 -1.35 19.92
N THR A 92 13.19 -1.96 19.69
CA THR A 92 12.70 -3.02 20.58
C THR A 92 13.33 -4.36 20.19
N GLN A 93 13.44 -5.29 21.14
CA GLN A 93 13.92 -6.63 20.83
C GLN A 93 12.92 -7.42 19.97
N HIS A 94 11.62 -7.22 20.18
CA HIS A 94 10.55 -7.88 19.44
C HIS A 94 10.39 -7.41 18.00
N ASP A 95 10.37 -6.09 17.77
CA ASP A 95 10.05 -5.50 16.46
C ASP A 95 11.30 -4.98 15.72
N GLY A 96 12.47 -5.08 16.35
CA GLY A 96 13.75 -4.66 15.81
C GLY A 96 13.92 -3.13 15.77
N PRO A 97 14.93 -2.63 15.01
CA PRO A 97 15.28 -1.22 14.97
C PRO A 97 14.18 -0.32 14.36
N GLY A 98 13.17 -0.90 13.71
CA GLY A 98 12.04 -0.18 13.12
C GLY A 98 11.09 0.43 14.15
N PHE A 99 11.03 -0.12 15.37
CA PHE A 99 10.31 0.47 16.50
C PHE A 99 11.30 1.13 17.46
N ILE A 100 11.42 2.46 17.35
CA ILE A 100 12.40 3.23 18.12
C ILE A 100 11.96 3.31 19.57
N CYS A 101 12.69 2.62 20.43
CA CYS A 101 12.42 2.59 21.85
C CYS A 101 13.24 3.64 22.62
N ARG A 102 14.51 3.85 22.24
CA ARG A 102 15.36 4.89 22.84
C ARG A 102 15.97 5.80 21.80
N ILE A 103 16.14 7.06 22.17
CA ILE A 103 16.90 8.05 21.40
C ILE A 103 17.91 8.71 22.33
N GLY A 104 19.13 8.94 21.85
CA GLY A 104 20.19 9.68 22.52
C GLY A 104 20.92 10.60 21.55
N ASN A 105 21.69 11.56 22.08
CA ASN A 105 22.51 12.46 21.27
C ASN A 105 23.74 12.88 22.05
N ALA A 106 24.92 12.96 21.42
CA ALA A 106 26.16 13.33 22.11
C ALA A 106 26.10 14.73 22.77
N ALA A 107 25.29 15.64 22.24
CA ALA A 107 25.08 16.99 22.78
C ALA A 107 24.24 17.00 24.07
N PHE A 108 23.54 15.92 24.41
CA PHE A 108 22.72 15.80 25.62
C PHE A 108 23.16 14.61 26.48
N ASN A 109 23.51 14.88 27.75
CA ASN A 109 23.97 13.86 28.71
C ASN A 109 25.01 12.88 28.14
N SER A 110 25.93 13.42 27.34
CA SER A 110 27.03 12.68 26.70
C SER A 110 26.58 11.45 25.91
N GLY A 111 25.42 11.50 25.24
CA GLY A 111 24.92 10.41 24.40
C GLY A 111 24.07 9.37 25.12
N THR A 112 23.71 9.60 26.39
CA THR A 112 22.80 8.71 27.12
C THR A 112 21.46 8.60 26.38
N GLN A 113 21.02 7.37 26.12
CA GLN A 113 19.74 7.10 25.45
C GLN A 113 18.57 7.06 26.45
N TYR A 114 17.45 7.64 26.04
CA TYR A 114 16.24 7.76 26.85
C TYR A 114 15.02 7.18 26.13
N PRO A 115 14.03 6.64 26.87
CA PRO A 115 14.03 6.38 28.32
C PRO A 115 15.11 5.36 28.72
N THR A 116 15.67 5.51 29.93
CA THR A 116 16.76 4.62 30.39
C THR A 116 16.27 3.18 30.59
N PRO A 117 17.17 2.17 30.58
CA PRO A 117 16.81 0.76 30.83
C PRO A 117 16.05 0.47 32.13
N LYS A 118 16.11 1.38 33.11
CA LYS A 118 15.34 1.29 34.36
C LYS A 118 13.85 1.60 34.16
N THR A 119 13.53 2.42 33.17
CA THR A 119 12.18 2.97 32.92
C THR A 119 11.45 2.14 31.87
N GLU A 120 12.13 1.83 30.77
CA GLU A 120 11.63 0.97 29.70
C GLU A 120 12.75 -0.02 29.38
N LYS A 121 12.43 -1.31 29.25
CA LYS A 121 13.41 -2.36 28.96
C LYS A 121 13.68 -2.50 27.46
N CYS A 122 12.79 -1.98 26.60
CA CYS A 122 12.83 -2.09 25.14
C CYS A 122 12.80 -3.55 24.65
N ILE A 123 12.00 -4.36 25.34
CA ILE A 123 11.77 -5.75 24.92
C ILE A 123 10.61 -5.78 23.91
N LEU A 124 9.50 -5.10 24.22
CA LEU A 124 8.30 -5.00 23.38
C LEU A 124 8.04 -3.57 22.90
N THR A 125 7.05 -3.41 22.02
CA THR A 125 6.51 -2.09 21.63
C THR A 125 6.19 -1.22 22.86
N PRO A 126 6.70 0.02 22.90
CA PRO A 126 6.42 0.95 24.00
C PRO A 126 4.92 1.19 24.19
N GLN A 127 4.51 1.45 25.42
CA GLN A 127 3.10 1.65 25.79
C GLN A 127 2.56 2.93 25.15
N ALA A 128 1.30 2.95 24.70
CA ALA A 128 0.66 4.14 24.14
C ALA A 128 0.63 5.35 25.09
N THR A 129 0.81 5.11 26.40
CA THR A 129 0.88 6.15 27.43
C THR A 129 2.26 6.82 27.55
N ALA A 130 3.32 6.24 26.98
CA ALA A 130 4.68 6.80 27.01
C ALA A 130 5.56 6.17 25.93
N TYR A 131 5.68 6.83 24.77
CA TYR A 131 6.55 6.41 23.67
C TYR A 131 7.14 7.61 22.92
N TRP A 132 8.14 7.36 22.07
CA TRP A 132 8.65 8.35 21.12
C TRP A 132 7.67 8.52 19.96
N SER A 133 6.82 9.53 20.07
CA SER A 133 5.89 9.93 19.02
C SER A 133 6.60 10.67 17.89
N TYR A 134 6.15 10.44 16.66
CA TYR A 134 6.82 10.88 15.44
C TYR A 134 5.98 11.89 14.66
N TRP A 135 6.55 13.06 14.41
CA TRP A 135 5.88 14.22 13.87
C TRP A 135 6.63 14.75 12.66
N ILE A 136 5.91 15.31 11.70
CA ILE A 136 6.45 15.71 10.40
C ILE A 136 5.92 17.09 10.02
N ALA A 137 6.74 17.88 9.34
CA ALA A 137 6.32 19.13 8.73
C ALA A 137 7.16 19.50 7.49
N SER A 138 6.51 19.61 6.34
CA SER A 138 7.10 20.07 5.09
C SER A 138 7.27 21.60 5.04
N PRO A 139 8.13 22.14 4.15
CA PRO A 139 8.36 23.57 4.03
C PRO A 139 7.08 24.40 4.00
N GLY A 140 7.03 25.44 4.85
CA GLY A 140 5.88 26.35 4.98
C GLY A 140 4.71 25.82 5.81
N GLN A 141 4.82 24.66 6.46
CA GLN A 141 3.88 24.25 7.51
C GLN A 141 4.27 24.87 8.86
N GLU A 142 3.31 25.54 9.50
CA GLU A 142 3.47 26.24 10.79
C GLU A 142 3.18 25.32 12.00
N ASP A 143 2.52 24.18 11.77
CA ASP A 143 2.14 23.19 12.78
C ASP A 143 2.72 21.80 12.46
N TRP A 144 2.86 20.97 13.50
CA TRP A 144 3.28 19.58 13.36
C TRP A 144 2.11 18.66 13.03
N SER A 145 2.33 17.74 12.08
CA SER A 145 1.41 16.62 11.81
C SER A 145 1.95 15.33 12.40
N TYR A 146 1.08 14.54 13.02
CA TYR A 146 1.45 13.20 13.46
C TYR A 146 1.67 12.31 12.23
N SER A 147 2.79 11.61 12.18
CA SER A 147 3.14 10.85 10.97
C SER A 147 2.23 9.63 10.80
N PRO A 148 1.55 9.47 9.65
CA PRO A 148 0.78 8.26 9.34
C PRO A 148 1.69 7.08 8.99
N LEU A 149 2.98 7.34 8.74
CA LEU A 149 4.00 6.34 8.40
C LEU A 149 5.05 6.25 9.52
N GLY A 150 5.58 5.04 9.74
CA GLY A 150 6.77 4.86 10.56
C GLY A 150 8.01 5.50 9.91
N ALA A 151 9.00 5.87 10.71
CA ALA A 151 10.22 6.55 10.24
C ALA A 151 11.01 5.76 9.18
N MET A 152 10.90 4.43 9.18
CA MET A 152 11.51 3.55 8.16
C MET A 152 10.80 3.64 6.80
N SER A 153 9.53 4.05 6.77
CA SER A 153 8.72 4.13 5.54
C SER A 153 8.55 5.56 5.04
N ARG A 154 8.71 6.56 5.91
CA ARG A 154 8.70 7.97 5.52
C ARG A 154 9.95 8.30 4.69
N GLN A 155 9.77 8.93 3.53
CA GLN A 155 10.86 9.46 2.70
C GLN A 155 10.89 11.00 2.82
N PRO A 156 11.86 11.58 3.56
CA PRO A 156 11.97 13.03 3.71
C PRO A 156 12.28 13.71 2.37
N LYS A 157 11.61 14.83 2.10
CA LYS A 157 11.89 15.70 0.96
C LYS A 157 12.82 16.85 1.37
N PRO A 158 13.54 17.48 0.43
CA PRO A 158 14.35 18.64 0.73
C PRO A 158 13.56 19.74 1.46
N GLY A 159 14.11 20.23 2.56
CA GLY A 159 13.50 21.23 3.44
C GLY A 159 12.51 20.68 4.48
N ASP A 160 12.19 19.38 4.48
CA ASP A 160 11.34 18.80 5.51
C ASP A 160 11.97 18.91 6.91
N VAL A 161 11.11 18.95 7.93
CA VAL A 161 11.52 18.75 9.31
C VAL A 161 10.73 17.63 9.96
N ASP A 162 11.42 16.78 10.71
CA ASP A 162 10.85 15.71 11.51
C ASP A 162 11.08 15.98 12.99
N ALA A 163 10.15 15.58 13.85
CA ALA A 163 10.26 15.72 15.29
C ALA A 163 9.94 14.43 16.03
N TRP A 164 10.67 14.19 17.13
CA TRP A 164 10.46 13.10 18.06
C TRP A 164 10.20 13.65 19.47
N VAL A 165 9.08 13.26 20.06
CA VAL A 165 8.66 13.72 21.39
C VAL A 165 8.27 12.52 22.24
N PHE A 166 8.79 12.45 23.47
CA PHE A 166 8.50 11.35 24.38
C PHE A 166 7.31 11.68 25.29
N GLY A 167 6.25 10.88 25.25
CA GLY A 167 5.07 11.09 26.09
C GLY A 167 3.88 10.22 25.72
N GLY A 168 2.74 10.49 26.36
CA GLY A 168 1.46 9.90 25.99
C GLY A 168 0.88 10.62 24.78
N THR A 169 0.69 9.88 23.69
CA THR A 169 0.14 10.36 22.43
C THR A 169 -0.94 9.38 22.00
N ASP A 170 -2.11 9.89 21.65
CA ASP A 170 -3.22 9.05 21.16
C ASP A 170 -2.96 8.56 19.73
N ILE A 171 -3.70 7.53 19.31
CA ILE A 171 -3.53 6.84 18.02
C ILE A 171 -3.64 7.81 16.82
N GLY A 172 -4.34 8.95 16.98
CA GLY A 172 -4.48 9.98 15.95
C GLY A 172 -3.60 11.22 16.12
N GLY A 173 -2.75 11.30 17.15
CA GLY A 173 -1.90 12.47 17.40
C GLY A 173 -2.67 13.77 17.67
N SER A 174 -3.89 13.67 18.20
CA SER A 174 -4.67 14.83 18.66
C SER A 174 -4.10 15.42 19.97
N THR A 175 -3.36 14.62 20.73
CA THR A 175 -2.66 14.92 21.98
C THR A 175 -1.16 14.61 21.83
N GLY A 176 -0.32 15.04 22.78
CA GLY A 176 1.11 14.71 22.79
C GLY A 176 1.96 15.44 21.74
N ARG A 177 1.44 16.52 21.13
CA ARG A 177 2.12 17.34 20.11
C ARG A 177 3.42 17.99 20.63
N PRO A 178 4.41 18.27 19.76
CA PRO A 178 5.59 19.04 20.14
C PRO A 178 5.21 20.41 20.68
N THR A 179 5.95 20.88 21.69
CA THR A 179 5.73 22.20 22.32
C THR A 179 6.46 23.35 21.60
N PHE A 180 7.23 23.02 20.57
CA PHE A 180 7.94 23.92 19.67
C PHE A 180 7.32 23.83 18.26
N THR A 181 7.52 24.83 17.42
CA THR A 181 7.00 24.88 16.04
C THR A 181 8.00 24.26 15.05
N PRO A 182 7.56 23.84 13.85
CA PRO A 182 8.48 23.45 12.77
C PRO A 182 9.50 24.54 12.44
N ASP A 183 9.09 25.81 12.47
CA ASP A 183 9.97 26.93 12.12
C ASP A 183 11.04 27.21 13.18
N ASP A 184 10.79 26.86 14.45
CA ASP A 184 11.80 26.92 15.53
C ASP A 184 13.00 26.00 15.24
N VAL A 185 12.79 24.93 14.46
CA VAL A 185 13.83 23.93 14.18
C VAL A 185 14.47 24.06 12.80
N ARG A 186 13.82 24.71 11.83
CA ARG A 186 14.40 24.96 10.50
C ARG A 186 15.68 25.80 10.55
N ALA A 187 16.62 25.54 9.64
CA ALA A 187 17.78 26.40 9.45
C ALA A 187 17.32 27.79 8.95
N GLY A 188 17.69 28.86 9.66
CA GLY A 188 17.34 30.24 9.31
C GLY A 188 15.96 30.75 9.75
N GLY A 189 15.23 30.04 10.63
CA GLY A 189 14.02 30.56 11.28
C GLY A 189 12.77 30.66 10.41
N GLY A 190 12.57 29.70 9.49
CA GLY A 190 11.31 29.56 8.75
C GLY A 190 11.10 30.58 7.62
N VAL A 191 12.08 30.75 6.72
CA VAL A 191 11.82 31.48 5.47
C VAL A 191 10.74 30.74 4.68
N LYS A 192 9.54 31.34 4.61
CA LYS A 192 8.40 30.80 3.86
C LYS A 192 8.82 30.55 2.42
N PRO A 193 8.65 29.32 1.88
CA PRO A 193 8.80 29.10 0.46
C PRO A 193 7.87 30.03 -0.31
N THR A 194 8.36 30.61 -1.39
CA THR A 194 7.51 31.29 -2.37
C THR A 194 6.42 30.30 -2.81
N PRO A 195 5.14 30.69 -2.91
CA PRO A 195 4.09 29.81 -3.42
C PRO A 195 4.53 29.16 -4.74
N PRO A 196 4.15 27.90 -5.03
CA PRO A 196 4.47 27.28 -6.31
C PRO A 196 4.07 28.23 -7.43
N GLU A 197 5.02 28.51 -8.32
CA GLU A 197 4.78 29.31 -9.50
C GLU A 197 3.61 28.70 -10.28
N GLU A 198 2.78 29.55 -10.87
CA GLU A 198 1.64 29.10 -11.67
C GLU A 198 2.15 28.13 -12.76
N PRO A 199 1.58 26.91 -12.90
CA PRO A 199 2.08 25.95 -13.87
C PRO A 199 2.04 26.54 -15.30
N ASP A 200 3.21 26.64 -15.93
CA ASP A 200 3.35 27.08 -17.32
C ASP A 200 3.26 25.86 -18.25
N VAL A 201 2.03 25.43 -18.51
CA VAL A 201 1.71 24.31 -19.41
C VAL A 201 0.90 24.81 -20.61
N PRO A 202 0.98 24.14 -21.77
CA PRO A 202 0.16 24.48 -22.93
C PRO A 202 -1.35 24.36 -22.63
N ASP A 203 -2.17 24.95 -23.51
CA ASP A 203 -3.60 24.65 -23.51
C ASP A 203 -3.81 23.17 -23.93
N GLY A 204 -4.72 22.47 -23.25
CA GLY A 204 -5.14 21.12 -23.63
C GLY A 204 -6.65 21.00 -23.69
N GLU A 205 -7.12 20.05 -24.50
CA GLU A 205 -8.54 19.86 -24.78
C GLU A 205 -8.91 18.39 -24.51
N ILE A 206 -9.91 18.18 -23.66
CA ILE A 206 -10.51 16.86 -23.46
C ILE A 206 -11.49 16.61 -24.60
N ASP A 207 -11.41 15.46 -25.28
CA ASP A 207 -12.45 15.04 -26.23
C ASP A 207 -13.70 14.59 -25.46
N VAL A 208 -14.49 15.58 -25.05
CA VAL A 208 -15.75 15.44 -24.34
C VAL A 208 -16.75 14.59 -25.14
N ARG A 209 -16.69 14.63 -26.47
CA ARG A 209 -17.58 13.82 -27.32
C ARG A 209 -17.16 12.35 -27.31
N ALA A 210 -15.86 12.05 -27.32
CA ALA A 210 -15.36 10.69 -27.16
C ALA A 210 -15.74 10.13 -25.79
N ALA A 211 -15.52 10.90 -24.72
CA ALA A 211 -15.93 10.52 -23.38
C ALA A 211 -17.45 10.28 -23.28
N GLY A 212 -18.28 11.15 -23.87
CA GLY A 212 -19.74 10.94 -23.92
C GLY A 212 -20.15 9.68 -24.68
N ARG A 213 -19.49 9.36 -25.80
CA ARG A 213 -19.69 8.09 -26.53
C ARG A 213 -19.25 6.89 -25.70
N TRP A 214 -18.13 7.02 -24.98
CA TRP A 214 -17.62 6.00 -24.10
C TRP A 214 -18.59 5.71 -22.95
N VAL A 215 -19.10 6.76 -22.28
CA VAL A 215 -20.11 6.67 -21.23
C VAL A 215 -21.38 5.98 -21.73
N ALA A 216 -21.85 6.34 -22.92
CA ALA A 216 -23.03 5.71 -23.51
C ALA A 216 -22.86 4.20 -23.74
N LYS A 217 -21.64 3.72 -23.99
CA LYS A 217 -21.34 2.28 -24.12
C LYS A 217 -21.37 1.55 -22.78
N GLN A 218 -21.20 2.26 -21.66
CA GLN A 218 -21.27 1.67 -20.31
C GLN A 218 -22.71 1.42 -19.85
N LEU A 219 -23.72 1.90 -20.60
CA LEU A 219 -25.12 1.71 -20.26
C LEU A 219 -25.64 0.34 -20.73
N HIS A 220 -26.03 -0.50 -19.78
CA HIS A 220 -26.78 -1.72 -20.02
C HIS A 220 -28.17 -1.39 -20.60
N ASP A 221 -28.44 -1.97 -21.77
CA ASP A 221 -29.62 -1.71 -22.61
C ASP A 221 -29.92 -0.22 -22.85
N GLY A 222 -28.91 0.65 -22.70
CA GLY A 222 -29.05 2.10 -22.83
C GLY A 222 -29.83 2.79 -21.71
N THR A 223 -29.96 2.19 -20.52
CA THR A 223 -30.79 2.75 -19.43
C THR A 223 -30.12 2.87 -18.07
N HIS A 224 -29.12 2.07 -17.76
CA HIS A 224 -28.41 2.12 -16.48
C HIS A 224 -27.03 1.50 -16.59
N VAL A 225 -26.17 1.77 -15.63
CA VAL A 225 -24.89 1.07 -15.50
C VAL A 225 -25.11 -0.15 -14.60
N VAL A 226 -24.46 -1.26 -14.94
CA VAL A 226 -24.32 -2.43 -14.07
C VAL A 226 -22.85 -2.62 -13.77
N ASP A 227 -22.53 -3.13 -12.60
CA ASP A 227 -21.18 -3.63 -12.34
C ASP A 227 -20.89 -4.82 -13.25
N GLU A 228 -19.62 -5.03 -13.61
CA GLU A 228 -19.24 -6.15 -14.48
C GLU A 228 -19.70 -7.49 -13.87
N GLY A 229 -20.49 -8.27 -14.62
CA GLY A 229 -21.08 -9.52 -14.15
C GLY A 229 -22.33 -9.39 -13.26
N SER A 230 -22.87 -8.18 -13.07
CA SER A 230 -24.12 -7.91 -12.36
C SER A 230 -25.28 -7.61 -13.33
N GLU A 231 -26.49 -8.03 -12.97
CA GLU A 231 -27.75 -7.57 -13.58
C GLU A 231 -28.44 -6.50 -12.73
N THR A 232 -27.90 -6.22 -11.54
CA THR A 232 -28.46 -5.21 -10.63
C THR A 232 -27.95 -3.83 -11.04
N PRO A 233 -28.83 -2.82 -11.20
CA PRO A 233 -28.42 -1.48 -11.52
C PRO A 233 -27.48 -0.91 -10.45
N ASN A 234 -26.34 -0.40 -10.88
CA ASN A 234 -25.50 0.45 -10.08
C ASN A 234 -26.01 1.90 -10.22
N TYR A 235 -26.90 2.30 -9.30
CA TYR A 235 -27.54 3.62 -9.33
C TYR A 235 -26.55 4.78 -9.15
N PHE A 236 -25.46 4.55 -8.40
CA PHE A 236 -24.38 5.52 -8.25
C PHE A 236 -23.70 5.81 -9.57
N LEU A 237 -23.16 4.78 -10.24
CA LEU A 237 -22.54 4.93 -11.55
C LEU A 237 -23.54 5.41 -12.61
N THR A 238 -24.80 4.99 -12.52
CA THR A 238 -25.85 5.50 -13.41
C THR A 238 -26.06 7.01 -13.24
N THR A 239 -25.92 7.55 -12.03
CA THR A 239 -25.95 9.00 -11.79
C THR A 239 -24.75 9.70 -12.42
N GLU A 240 -23.55 9.14 -12.28
CA GLU A 240 -22.32 9.68 -12.91
C GLU A 240 -22.44 9.69 -14.44
N ALA A 241 -23.02 8.64 -15.03
CA ALA A 241 -23.32 8.61 -16.45
C ALA A 241 -24.25 9.76 -16.88
N VAL A 242 -25.28 10.08 -16.08
CA VAL A 242 -26.17 11.22 -16.37
C VAL A 242 -25.40 12.53 -16.37
N TYR A 243 -24.54 12.78 -15.38
CA TYR A 243 -23.75 14.02 -15.34
C TYR A 243 -22.84 14.15 -16.55
N ALA A 244 -22.13 13.09 -16.91
CA ALA A 244 -21.25 13.07 -18.06
C ALA A 244 -22.01 13.27 -19.38
N LEU A 245 -23.14 12.56 -19.57
CA LEU A 245 -23.95 12.68 -20.79
C LEU A 245 -24.61 14.06 -20.92
N ALA A 246 -25.09 14.63 -19.80
CA ALA A 246 -25.63 15.97 -19.76
C ALA A 246 -24.58 17.01 -20.17
N ALA A 247 -23.36 16.89 -19.64
CA ALA A 247 -22.25 17.78 -19.97
C ALA A 247 -21.74 17.59 -21.41
N ALA A 248 -21.68 16.35 -21.91
CA ALA A 248 -21.10 16.04 -23.21
C ALA A 248 -22.04 16.30 -24.41
N GLY A 249 -23.34 16.08 -24.22
CA GLY A 249 -24.30 16.06 -25.32
C GLY A 249 -25.58 16.86 -25.07
N GLY A 250 -25.78 17.39 -23.87
CA GLY A 250 -27.04 18.02 -23.48
C GLY A 250 -28.21 17.03 -23.51
N ARG A 251 -29.42 17.55 -23.73
CA ARG A 251 -30.64 16.73 -23.61
C ARG A 251 -30.75 15.77 -24.79
N SER A 252 -31.05 14.50 -24.51
CA SER A 252 -31.29 13.51 -25.54
C SER A 252 -32.31 12.45 -25.10
N PRO A 253 -33.00 11.78 -26.04
CA PRO A 253 -33.89 10.67 -25.70
C PRO A 253 -33.19 9.51 -24.99
N ALA A 254 -31.87 9.34 -25.20
CA ALA A 254 -31.09 8.34 -24.48
C ALA A 254 -30.89 8.75 -23.01
N LEU A 255 -30.52 10.01 -22.77
CA LEU A 255 -30.40 10.56 -21.43
C LEU A 255 -31.73 10.51 -20.66
N ASP A 256 -32.84 10.87 -21.32
CA ASP A 256 -34.19 10.82 -20.73
C ASP A 256 -34.54 9.39 -20.23
N LYS A 257 -34.11 8.33 -20.93
CA LYS A 257 -34.31 6.94 -20.50
C LYS A 257 -33.51 6.60 -19.24
N VAL A 258 -32.27 7.07 -19.17
CA VAL A 258 -31.40 6.86 -18.00
C VAL A 258 -31.99 7.56 -16.77
N VAL A 259 -32.45 8.81 -16.94
CA VAL A 259 -33.14 9.57 -15.89
C VAL A 259 -34.43 8.87 -15.45
N ALA A 260 -35.24 8.37 -16.40
CA ALA A 260 -36.45 7.62 -16.07
C ALA A 260 -36.14 6.32 -15.29
N ARG A 261 -35.03 5.64 -15.62
CA ARG A 261 -34.60 4.45 -14.88
C ARG A 261 -34.18 4.81 -13.45
N LEU A 262 -33.43 5.89 -13.26
CA LEU A 262 -33.09 6.41 -11.92
C LEU A 262 -34.35 6.79 -11.13
N ALA A 263 -35.32 7.47 -11.75
CA ALA A 263 -36.59 7.80 -11.10
C ALA A 263 -37.35 6.55 -10.66
N SER A 264 -37.43 5.51 -11.51
CA SER A 264 -38.07 4.24 -11.14
C SER A 264 -37.34 3.48 -10.03
N GLY A 265 -36.03 3.70 -9.88
CA GLY A 265 -35.18 3.07 -8.88
C GLY A 265 -34.89 3.93 -7.65
N ALA A 266 -35.52 5.11 -7.53
CA ALA A 266 -35.24 6.06 -6.46
C ALA A 266 -35.43 5.44 -5.07
N GLY A 267 -36.48 4.63 -4.90
CA GLY A 267 -36.74 3.89 -3.66
C GLY A 267 -35.64 2.89 -3.30
N GLU A 268 -35.09 2.16 -4.28
CA GLU A 268 -34.01 1.20 -4.07
C GLU A 268 -32.69 1.89 -3.75
N TYR A 269 -32.45 3.06 -4.34
CA TYR A 269 -31.18 3.76 -4.19
C TYR A 269 -31.12 4.62 -2.92
N ALA A 270 -32.11 5.48 -2.70
CA ALA A 270 -32.10 6.44 -1.60
C ALA A 270 -32.94 6.00 -0.39
N TYR A 271 -33.86 5.05 -0.53
CA TYR A 271 -34.83 4.66 0.51
C TYR A 271 -34.82 3.16 0.80
N ALA A 272 -33.67 2.50 0.68
CA ALA A 272 -33.53 1.05 0.86
C ALA A 272 -33.99 0.54 2.24
N ALA A 273 -33.97 1.40 3.26
CA ALA A 273 -34.46 1.11 4.60
C ALA A 273 -36.00 1.20 4.75
N GLY A 274 -36.70 1.67 3.71
CA GLY A 274 -38.13 1.95 3.73
C GLY A 274 -38.44 3.45 3.69
N SER A 275 -39.64 3.82 3.24
CA SER A 275 -40.05 5.23 3.06
C SER A 275 -40.34 5.98 4.36
N GLU A 276 -40.45 5.27 5.49
CA GLU A 276 -40.62 5.87 6.82
C GLU A 276 -39.28 6.11 7.55
N GLU A 277 -38.18 5.56 7.03
CA GLU A 277 -36.83 5.73 7.56
C GLU A 277 -36.11 6.90 6.88
N ALA A 278 -35.04 7.41 7.52
CA ALA A 278 -34.21 8.43 6.92
C ALA A 278 -33.55 7.92 5.63
N PRO A 279 -33.56 8.71 4.53
CA PRO A 279 -32.92 8.28 3.29
C PRO A 279 -31.39 8.21 3.45
N ASP A 280 -30.74 7.54 2.51
CA ASP A 280 -29.33 7.80 2.22
C ASP A 280 -29.21 9.21 1.63
N ALA A 281 -28.70 10.14 2.43
CA ALA A 281 -28.61 11.55 2.05
C ALA A 281 -27.75 11.76 0.79
N THR A 282 -26.72 10.95 0.58
CA THR A 282 -25.84 11.09 -0.58
C THR A 282 -26.55 10.64 -1.85
N ALA A 283 -27.26 9.51 -1.81
CA ALA A 283 -28.09 9.02 -2.91
C ALA A 283 -29.22 9.99 -3.24
N ALA A 284 -29.95 10.49 -2.22
CA ALA A 284 -31.02 11.47 -2.40
C ALA A 284 -30.51 12.77 -3.03
N ALA A 285 -29.36 13.28 -2.56
CA ALA A 285 -28.72 14.46 -3.13
C ALA A 285 -28.33 14.26 -4.60
N ARG A 286 -27.73 13.11 -4.94
CA ARG A 286 -27.37 12.75 -6.32
C ARG A 286 -28.59 12.70 -7.24
N LEU A 287 -29.70 12.09 -6.80
CA LEU A 287 -30.95 12.07 -7.57
C LEU A 287 -31.55 13.48 -7.74
N ALA A 288 -31.47 14.33 -6.72
CA ALA A 288 -31.95 15.72 -6.80
C ALA A 288 -31.10 16.56 -7.77
N LEU A 289 -29.79 16.32 -7.80
CA LEU A 289 -28.88 16.94 -8.77
C LEU A 289 -29.09 16.41 -10.18
N VAL A 290 -29.43 15.13 -10.37
CA VAL A 290 -29.88 14.57 -11.65
C VAL A 290 -31.12 15.29 -12.14
N ALA A 291 -32.17 15.40 -11.31
CA ALA A 291 -33.39 16.11 -11.64
C ALA A 291 -33.08 17.57 -12.03
N SER A 292 -32.33 18.28 -11.20
CA SER A 292 -31.97 19.68 -11.45
C SER A 292 -31.13 19.87 -12.71
N SER A 293 -30.20 18.94 -13.00
CA SER A 293 -29.32 19.01 -14.19
C SER A 293 -30.04 18.68 -15.48
N THR A 294 -31.15 17.95 -15.41
CA THR A 294 -31.98 17.56 -16.55
C THR A 294 -33.33 18.31 -16.59
N GLU A 295 -33.40 19.41 -15.85
CA GLU A 295 -34.56 20.30 -15.73
C GLU A 295 -35.86 19.64 -15.26
N GLY A 296 -35.76 18.50 -14.57
CA GLY A 296 -36.84 17.91 -13.78
C GLY A 296 -37.00 18.58 -12.41
N ASP A 297 -38.08 18.22 -11.71
CA ASP A 297 -38.34 18.72 -10.36
C ASP A 297 -37.77 17.75 -9.30
N PRO A 298 -36.74 18.14 -8.52
CA PRO A 298 -36.21 17.32 -7.44
C PRO A 298 -37.20 17.11 -6.27
N ARG A 299 -38.33 17.84 -6.22
CA ARG A 299 -39.42 17.60 -5.25
C ARG A 299 -40.41 16.54 -5.70
N ASP A 300 -40.33 16.10 -6.95
CA ASP A 300 -41.16 15.05 -7.52
C ASP A 300 -40.31 14.14 -8.41
N PHE A 301 -39.33 13.48 -7.79
CA PHE A 301 -38.44 12.56 -8.50
C PHE A 301 -38.67 11.13 -8.01
N GLY A 302 -39.19 10.27 -8.89
CA GLY A 302 -39.55 8.90 -8.52
C GLY A 302 -40.66 8.80 -7.47
N GLY A 303 -41.47 9.86 -7.31
CA GLY A 303 -42.51 9.95 -6.27
C GLY A 303 -42.02 10.43 -4.90
N HIS A 304 -40.80 10.97 -4.81
CA HIS A 304 -40.20 11.45 -3.57
C HIS A 304 -39.87 12.96 -3.63
N ASP A 305 -40.07 13.66 -2.51
CA ASP A 305 -39.56 15.02 -2.29
C ASP A 305 -38.15 14.95 -1.71
N LEU A 306 -37.17 14.74 -2.59
CA LEU A 306 -35.77 14.53 -2.19
C LEU A 306 -35.22 15.72 -1.40
N LEU A 307 -35.64 16.95 -1.73
CA LEU A 307 -35.18 18.14 -1.05
C LEU A 307 -35.82 18.31 0.33
N GLY A 308 -37.13 18.05 0.41
CA GLY A 308 -37.88 18.03 1.67
C GLY A 308 -37.30 16.99 2.63
N ASP A 309 -37.01 15.80 2.13
CA ASP A 309 -36.47 14.69 2.92
C ASP A 309 -35.05 14.98 3.43
N LEU A 310 -34.19 15.62 2.63
CA LEU A 310 -32.88 16.09 3.09
C LEU A 310 -33.01 17.11 4.23
N VAL A 311 -33.92 18.09 4.12
CA VAL A 311 -34.14 19.10 5.17
C VAL A 311 -34.71 18.45 6.45
N ALA A 312 -35.65 17.51 6.30
CA ALA A 312 -36.27 16.83 7.43
C ALA A 312 -35.28 15.96 8.21
N ASN A 313 -34.22 15.47 7.57
CA ASN A 313 -33.25 14.54 8.15
C ASN A 313 -31.89 15.19 8.47
N VAL A 314 -31.87 16.48 8.81
CA VAL A 314 -30.67 17.13 9.36
C VAL A 314 -30.50 16.80 10.85
N CYS A 315 -29.35 16.27 11.21
CA CYS A 315 -28.97 15.91 12.56
C CYS A 315 -28.95 17.16 13.46
N GLN A 316 -29.75 17.15 14.52
CA GLN A 316 -29.80 18.23 15.51
C GLN A 316 -28.68 18.15 16.54
N GLU A 317 -28.14 16.94 16.76
CA GLU A 317 -27.08 16.61 17.71
C GLU A 317 -26.20 15.48 17.13
N GLY A 318 -25.04 15.23 17.73
CA GLY A 318 -24.13 14.12 17.40
C GLY A 318 -22.97 14.03 18.40
N PRO A 319 -22.28 12.89 18.50
CA PRO A 319 -22.39 11.69 17.66
C PRO A 319 -23.56 10.76 18.02
N GLY A 320 -24.13 10.07 17.03
CA GLY A 320 -25.24 9.11 17.16
C GLY A 320 -25.49 8.32 15.86
N PRO A 321 -26.49 7.42 15.81
CA PRO A 321 -26.76 6.61 14.61
C PRO A 321 -27.00 7.47 13.36
N GLY A 322 -26.08 7.37 12.39
CA GLY A 322 -26.11 8.12 11.13
C GLY A 322 -25.70 9.60 11.22
N CYS A 323 -25.15 10.06 12.36
CA CYS A 323 -24.74 11.45 12.57
C CYS A 323 -23.39 11.49 13.32
N SER A 324 -22.37 12.15 12.76
CA SER A 324 -21.12 12.40 13.51
C SER A 324 -21.16 13.71 14.29
N ALA A 325 -21.93 14.70 13.82
CA ALA A 325 -22.13 15.98 14.50
C ALA A 325 -23.48 16.63 14.16
N LYS A 326 -23.83 17.67 14.93
CA LYS A 326 -24.92 18.60 14.57
C LYS A 326 -24.66 19.22 13.19
N GLY A 327 -25.69 19.25 12.35
CA GLY A 327 -25.65 19.81 11.00
C GLY A 327 -25.34 18.79 9.90
N ASP A 328 -25.02 17.54 10.25
CA ASP A 328 -24.92 16.47 9.25
C ASP A 328 -26.28 16.20 8.62
N PHE A 329 -26.29 15.85 7.34
CA PHE A 329 -27.41 15.10 6.79
C PHE A 329 -27.29 13.66 7.27
N LYS A 330 -28.36 13.11 7.86
CA LYS A 330 -28.32 11.76 8.42
C LYS A 330 -27.92 10.75 7.35
N ASN A 331 -26.99 9.87 7.68
CA ASN A 331 -26.38 8.87 6.80
C ASN A 331 -25.48 9.42 5.68
N ALA A 332 -25.14 10.72 5.66
CA ALA A 332 -24.03 11.22 4.85
C ALA A 332 -22.71 10.82 5.54
N SER A 333 -22.12 9.67 5.18
CA SER A 333 -20.91 9.17 5.85
C SER A 333 -19.61 9.90 5.46
N TYR A 334 -19.66 10.75 4.43
CA TYR A 334 -18.49 11.39 3.81
C TYR A 334 -18.72 12.89 3.53
N GLY A 335 -17.62 13.65 3.46
CA GLY A 335 -17.62 15.10 3.23
C GLY A 335 -18.17 15.50 1.86
N ASP A 336 -17.96 14.67 0.84
CA ASP A 336 -18.53 14.86 -0.49
C ASP A 336 -20.06 14.70 -0.47
N GLY A 337 -20.59 13.69 0.21
CA GLY A 337 -22.02 13.48 0.40
C GLY A 337 -22.70 14.65 1.12
N GLN A 338 -22.05 15.16 2.17
CA GLN A 338 -22.51 16.38 2.86
C GLN A 338 -22.53 17.59 1.92
N ALA A 339 -21.50 17.77 1.09
CA ALA A 339 -21.43 18.87 0.12
C ALA A 339 -22.48 18.75 -0.98
N LEU A 340 -22.68 17.55 -1.53
CA LEU A 340 -23.70 17.27 -2.54
C LEU A 340 -25.12 17.54 -2.02
N ALA A 341 -25.41 17.21 -0.76
CA ALA A 341 -26.70 17.50 -0.15
C ALA A 341 -26.95 19.01 0.02
N VAL A 342 -25.95 19.78 0.48
CA VAL A 342 -26.04 21.25 0.49
C VAL A 342 -26.25 21.79 -0.94
N LEU A 343 -25.52 21.26 -1.92
CA LEU A 343 -25.64 21.66 -3.31
C LEU A 343 -27.02 21.37 -3.89
N ALA A 344 -27.58 20.20 -3.60
CA ALA A 344 -28.92 19.81 -4.03
C ALA A 344 -29.98 20.81 -3.53
N LEU A 345 -29.90 21.21 -2.25
CA LEU A 345 -30.79 22.23 -1.69
C LEU A 345 -30.63 23.58 -2.42
N LEU A 346 -29.38 24.04 -2.60
CA LEU A 346 -29.08 25.30 -3.29
C LEU A 346 -29.62 25.31 -4.73
N ARG A 347 -29.43 24.21 -5.48
CA ARG A 347 -29.92 24.07 -6.86
C ARG A 347 -31.44 23.94 -6.93
N GLY A 348 -32.05 23.33 -5.91
CA GLY A 348 -33.49 23.22 -5.74
C GLY A 348 -34.19 24.50 -5.26
N GLY A 349 -33.46 25.61 -5.11
CA GLY A 349 -33.97 26.88 -4.63
C GLY A 349 -34.32 26.90 -3.15
N ILE A 350 -33.83 25.93 -2.36
CA ILE A 350 -33.96 25.90 -0.91
C ILE A 350 -32.75 26.58 -0.29
N VAL A 351 -32.99 27.52 0.62
CA VAL A 351 -31.94 28.02 1.50
C VAL A 351 -31.53 26.89 2.45
N PRO A 352 -30.30 26.35 2.37
CA PRO A 352 -29.89 25.23 3.23
C PRO A 352 -30.00 25.61 4.70
N PRO A 353 -30.36 24.67 5.60
CA PRO A 353 -30.28 24.92 7.03
C PRO A 353 -28.87 25.39 7.42
N ALA A 354 -28.75 26.51 8.13
CA ALA A 354 -27.46 27.18 8.37
C ALA A 354 -26.40 26.26 9.02
N GLU A 355 -26.85 25.30 9.83
CA GLU A 355 -25.99 24.31 10.48
C GLU A 355 -25.33 23.35 9.49
N THR A 356 -25.95 23.04 8.34
CA THR A 356 -25.36 22.14 7.34
C THR A 356 -24.23 22.82 6.55
N VAL A 357 -24.38 24.12 6.28
CA VAL A 357 -23.31 24.93 5.68
C VAL A 357 -22.19 25.19 6.68
N THR A 358 -22.54 25.50 7.94
CA THR A 358 -21.57 25.60 9.04
C THR A 358 -20.79 24.29 9.20
N ARG A 359 -21.45 23.15 9.02
CA ARG A 359 -20.81 21.84 9.08
C ARG A 359 -19.71 21.68 8.03
N LEU A 360 -19.94 22.10 6.78
CA LEU A 360 -18.90 22.10 5.74
C LEU A 360 -17.68 22.93 6.16
N THR A 361 -17.89 24.10 6.77
CA THR A 361 -16.76 24.92 7.26
C THR A 361 -15.97 24.26 8.38
N ARG A 362 -16.59 23.38 9.17
CA ARG A 362 -15.92 22.62 10.25
C ARG A 362 -15.11 21.43 9.74
N LEU A 363 -15.32 21.01 8.50
CA LEU A 363 -14.53 19.96 7.85
C LEU A 363 -13.25 20.51 7.20
N VAL A 364 -13.11 21.84 7.13
CA VAL A 364 -11.92 22.51 6.58
C VAL A 364 -10.79 22.45 7.61
N CYS A 365 -9.73 21.71 7.26
CA CYS A 365 -8.54 21.52 8.07
C CYS A 365 -7.74 22.82 8.24
N GLN A 366 -6.73 22.77 9.11
CA GLN A 366 -5.90 23.94 9.39
C GLN A 366 -5.15 24.47 8.16
N ASP A 367 -4.71 23.58 7.27
CA ASP A 367 -4.02 23.94 6.03
C ASP A 367 -4.95 24.39 4.89
N GLY A 368 -6.27 24.29 5.08
CA GLY A 368 -7.28 24.64 4.08
C GLY A 368 -7.77 23.46 3.25
N SER A 369 -7.20 22.26 3.39
CA SER A 369 -7.79 21.04 2.85
C SER A 369 -9.13 20.72 3.55
N VAL A 370 -9.93 19.83 2.98
CA VAL A 370 -11.20 19.39 3.56
C VAL A 370 -11.18 17.88 3.75
N SER A 371 -11.57 17.42 4.94
CA SER A 371 -11.57 16.00 5.24
C SER A 371 -12.60 15.23 4.40
N TYR A 372 -12.16 14.12 3.81
CA TYR A 372 -13.00 13.21 3.03
C TYR A 372 -14.07 12.52 3.88
N ILE A 373 -13.77 12.18 5.14
CA ILE A 373 -14.71 11.56 6.08
C ILE A 373 -15.38 12.64 6.95
N LEU A 374 -16.63 12.38 7.40
CA LEU A 374 -17.26 13.29 8.35
C LEU A 374 -16.68 13.13 9.76
N ILE A 375 -15.71 13.98 10.09
CA ILE A 375 -15.03 14.00 11.39
C ILE A 375 -15.84 14.72 12.48
N GLY A 376 -15.87 14.18 13.69
CA GLY A 376 -16.39 14.86 14.88
C GLY A 376 -15.55 16.08 15.29
N PRO A 377 -16.09 16.99 16.13
CA PRO A 377 -15.33 18.13 16.61
C PRO A 377 -14.06 17.71 17.38
N GLY A 378 -12.90 18.16 16.91
CA GLY A 378 -11.60 17.89 17.55
C GLY A 378 -10.91 16.59 17.10
N GLU A 379 -11.54 15.80 16.23
CA GLU A 379 -10.90 14.65 15.59
C GLU A 379 -9.85 15.08 14.56
N ASN A 380 -8.93 14.17 14.21
CA ASN A 380 -7.87 14.46 13.26
C ASN A 380 -8.45 14.84 11.89
N CYS A 381 -7.98 15.96 11.34
CA CYS A 381 -8.41 16.45 10.04
C CYS A 381 -7.30 16.20 9.03
N ASP A 382 -7.51 15.19 8.20
CA ASP A 382 -6.72 14.93 7.00
C ASP A 382 -7.64 15.07 5.79
N GLY A 383 -7.22 15.86 4.81
CA GLY A 383 -8.04 16.29 3.69
C GLY A 383 -7.37 16.09 2.34
N ASP A 384 -8.18 16.09 1.29
CA ASP A 384 -7.72 15.81 -0.08
C ASP A 384 -8.18 16.88 -1.08
N PRO A 385 -7.52 17.01 -2.25
CA PRO A 385 -7.90 18.02 -3.23
C PRO A 385 -9.27 17.83 -3.88
N ALA A 386 -9.78 16.60 -4.03
CA ALA A 386 -11.06 16.33 -4.66
C ALA A 386 -12.21 16.86 -3.79
N THR A 387 -12.24 16.46 -2.52
CA THR A 387 -13.23 16.91 -1.52
C THR A 387 -13.10 18.42 -1.31
N THR A 388 -11.88 18.94 -1.25
CA THR A 388 -11.64 20.38 -1.08
C THR A 388 -12.21 21.18 -2.26
N GLY A 389 -12.00 20.71 -3.50
CA GLY A 389 -12.56 21.35 -4.70
C GLY A 389 -14.09 21.40 -4.65
N LEU A 390 -14.74 20.27 -4.38
CA LEU A 390 -16.19 20.21 -4.29
C LEU A 390 -16.75 21.11 -3.18
N VAL A 391 -16.17 21.07 -1.97
CA VAL A 391 -16.62 21.88 -0.83
C VAL A 391 -16.39 23.37 -1.06
N ALA A 392 -15.26 23.76 -1.65
CA ALA A 392 -14.99 25.15 -2.03
C ALA A 392 -16.04 25.67 -3.02
N LEU A 393 -16.37 24.87 -4.03
CA LEU A 393 -17.40 25.19 -5.03
C LEU A 393 -18.79 25.37 -4.39
N VAL A 394 -19.18 24.46 -3.48
CA VAL A 394 -20.47 24.52 -2.78
C VAL A 394 -20.54 25.70 -1.81
N LEU A 395 -19.50 25.96 -1.02
CA LEU A 395 -19.43 27.12 -0.12
C LEU A 395 -19.45 28.44 -0.89
N HIS A 396 -18.78 28.50 -2.04
CA HIS A 396 -18.83 29.66 -2.93
C HIS A 396 -20.27 29.92 -3.42
N LYS A 397 -20.98 28.85 -3.83
CA LYS A 397 -22.39 28.95 -4.23
C LYS A 397 -23.32 29.34 -3.09
N ALA A 398 -23.06 28.86 -1.86
CA ALA A 398 -23.85 29.21 -0.68
C ALA A 398 -23.70 30.70 -0.30
N GLY A 399 -22.51 31.26 -0.50
CA GLY A 399 -22.17 32.65 -0.15
C GLY A 399 -21.97 32.87 1.35
N GLY A 400 -21.35 34.00 1.73
CA GLY A 400 -21.16 34.37 3.15
C GLY A 400 -19.98 33.68 3.86
N HIS A 401 -19.16 32.92 3.14
CA HIS A 401 -18.04 32.14 3.67
C HIS A 401 -16.71 32.46 2.95
N ASP A 402 -16.54 33.70 2.47
CA ASP A 402 -15.42 34.10 1.60
C ASP A 402 -14.04 33.78 2.19
N ALA A 403 -13.86 33.94 3.51
CA ALA A 403 -12.62 33.62 4.18
C ALA A 403 -12.29 32.11 4.14
N VAL A 404 -13.31 31.26 4.27
CA VAL A 404 -13.16 29.80 4.21
C VAL A 404 -12.89 29.37 2.76
N VAL A 405 -13.61 29.93 1.80
CA VAL A 405 -13.39 29.68 0.36
C VAL A 405 -12.00 30.13 -0.07
N ALA A 406 -11.53 31.29 0.40
CA ALA A 406 -10.17 31.76 0.15
C ALA A 406 -9.12 30.82 0.74
N LYS A 407 -9.39 30.22 1.91
CA LYS A 407 -8.52 29.25 2.55
C LYS A 407 -8.42 27.94 1.75
N THR A 408 -9.56 27.39 1.31
CA THR A 408 -9.58 26.19 0.46
C THR A 408 -8.93 26.45 -0.89
N LEU A 409 -9.11 27.64 -1.46
CA LEU A 409 -8.45 28.06 -2.69
C LEU A 409 -6.93 28.16 -2.52
N ALA A 410 -6.46 28.72 -1.41
CA ALA A 410 -5.03 28.79 -1.10
C ALA A 410 -4.41 27.39 -0.98
N TYR A 411 -5.13 26.45 -0.37
CA TYR A 411 -4.72 25.05 -0.34
C TYR A 411 -4.65 24.44 -1.75
N LEU A 412 -5.68 24.59 -2.59
CA LEU A 412 -5.67 24.04 -3.96
C LEU A 412 -4.51 24.59 -4.79
N LYS A 413 -4.20 25.89 -4.67
CA LYS A 413 -3.02 26.49 -5.33
C LYS A 413 -1.71 25.85 -4.89
N LYS A 414 -1.61 25.45 -3.62
CA LYS A 414 -0.44 24.79 -3.03
C LYS A 414 -0.37 23.31 -3.41
N ALA A 415 -1.51 22.62 -3.49
CA ALA A 415 -1.60 21.20 -3.80
C ALA A 415 -1.40 20.87 -5.28
N GLN A 416 -1.58 21.86 -6.17
CA GLN A 416 -1.38 21.67 -7.60
C GLN A 416 0.08 21.34 -7.92
N LEU A 417 0.31 20.20 -8.56
CA LEU A 417 1.62 19.75 -9.00
C LEU A 417 2.12 20.60 -10.18
N THR A 418 3.43 20.59 -10.43
CA THR A 418 4.03 21.26 -11.60
C THR A 418 3.53 20.71 -12.93
N SER A 419 3.02 19.46 -12.95
CA SER A 419 2.35 18.86 -14.10
C SER A 419 0.96 19.47 -14.38
N GLY A 420 0.43 20.32 -13.50
CA GLY A 420 -0.94 20.83 -13.55
C GLY A 420 -1.95 19.93 -12.82
N ALA A 421 -1.59 18.67 -12.54
CA ALA A 421 -2.43 17.70 -11.86
C ALA A 421 -2.59 17.97 -10.36
N PHE A 422 -3.55 17.28 -9.74
CA PHE A 422 -3.73 17.22 -8.31
C PHE A 422 -3.57 15.79 -7.80
N PRO A 423 -2.88 15.58 -6.67
CA PRO A 423 -2.73 14.25 -6.07
C PRO A 423 -4.03 13.75 -5.43
N SER A 424 -4.14 12.44 -5.20
CA SER A 424 -5.27 11.84 -4.46
C SER A 424 -5.24 12.17 -2.97
N SER A 425 -4.06 12.42 -2.40
CA SER A 425 -3.86 12.83 -1.01
C SER A 425 -2.74 13.86 -0.88
N ASN A 426 -2.64 14.53 0.27
CA ASN A 426 -1.62 15.55 0.52
C ASN A 426 -0.16 15.08 0.39
N HIS A 427 0.07 13.78 0.42
CA HIS A 427 1.40 13.19 0.45
C HIS A 427 1.84 12.60 -0.88
N ASP A 428 0.90 12.38 -1.82
CA ASP A 428 1.20 11.77 -3.10
C ASP A 428 1.93 12.75 -4.03
N THR A 429 2.71 12.20 -4.95
CA THR A 429 3.50 12.96 -5.93
C THR A 429 3.04 12.74 -7.37
N THR A 430 2.03 11.89 -7.58
CA THR A 430 1.47 11.56 -8.88
C THR A 430 0.06 12.14 -9.01
N GLY A 431 -0.39 12.38 -10.25
CA GLY A 431 -1.71 12.96 -10.48
C GLY A 431 -2.84 11.94 -10.35
N SER A 432 -3.92 12.35 -9.67
CA SER A 432 -5.21 11.66 -9.63
C SER A 432 -6.19 12.34 -10.58
N VAL A 433 -6.86 11.55 -11.42
CA VAL A 433 -7.84 12.08 -12.38
C VAL A 433 -9.02 12.73 -11.66
N THR A 434 -9.61 12.05 -10.68
CA THR A 434 -10.77 12.56 -9.93
C THR A 434 -10.44 13.85 -9.19
N ALA A 435 -9.30 13.90 -8.49
CA ALA A 435 -8.87 15.09 -7.76
C ALA A 435 -8.61 16.27 -8.71
N THR A 436 -7.93 16.01 -9.83
CA THR A 436 -7.64 17.03 -10.85
C THR A 436 -8.92 17.58 -11.46
N ALA A 437 -9.90 16.73 -11.76
CA ALA A 437 -11.15 17.13 -12.37
C ALA A 437 -12.03 17.99 -11.45
N TYR A 438 -12.19 17.62 -10.17
CA TYR A 438 -12.94 18.44 -9.21
C TYR A 438 -12.21 19.74 -8.87
N ALA A 439 -10.88 19.71 -8.74
CA ALA A 439 -10.09 20.91 -8.54
C ALA A 439 -10.18 21.87 -9.75
N ALA A 440 -10.14 21.36 -10.98
CA ALA A 440 -10.30 22.16 -12.20
C ALA A 440 -11.64 22.90 -12.23
N GLN A 441 -12.74 22.22 -11.89
CA GLN A 441 -14.07 22.82 -11.77
C GLN A 441 -14.08 23.95 -10.73
N ALA A 442 -13.57 23.68 -9.53
CA ALA A 442 -13.52 24.66 -8.44
C ALA A 442 -12.64 25.88 -8.78
N LEU A 443 -11.44 25.66 -9.30
CA LEU A 443 -10.51 26.72 -9.71
C LEU A 443 -11.14 27.62 -10.78
N ARG A 444 -11.81 27.02 -11.77
CA ARG A 444 -12.48 27.79 -12.83
C ARG A 444 -13.62 28.64 -12.27
N ALA A 445 -14.47 28.06 -11.42
CA ALA A 445 -15.57 28.77 -10.78
C ALA A 445 -15.08 29.90 -9.85
N LEU A 446 -13.92 29.74 -9.23
CA LEU A 446 -13.28 30.73 -8.35
C LEU A 446 -12.39 31.74 -9.08
N GLY A 447 -12.31 31.70 -10.41
CA GLY A 447 -11.58 32.66 -11.23
C GLY A 447 -10.09 32.38 -11.45
N GLU A 448 -9.58 31.22 -11.03
CA GLU A 448 -8.20 30.77 -11.27
C GLU A 448 -8.08 30.05 -12.63
N THR A 449 -8.37 30.78 -13.70
CA THR A 449 -8.55 30.22 -15.05
C THR A 449 -7.33 29.45 -15.55
N ARG A 450 -6.12 30.03 -15.50
CA ARG A 450 -4.91 29.36 -16.01
C ARG A 450 -4.54 28.11 -15.20
N ARG A 451 -4.77 28.11 -13.87
CA ARG A 451 -4.58 26.88 -13.06
C ARG A 451 -5.60 25.80 -13.39
N ALA A 452 -6.84 26.18 -13.68
CA ALA A 452 -7.86 25.25 -14.16
C ALA A 452 -7.51 24.72 -15.57
N ASP A 453 -6.99 25.58 -16.46
CA ASP A 453 -6.53 25.19 -17.79
C ASP A 453 -5.34 24.23 -17.71
N ALA A 454 -4.43 24.43 -16.76
CA ALA A 454 -3.32 23.49 -16.51
C ALA A 454 -3.80 22.10 -16.05
N ALA A 455 -4.82 22.07 -15.19
CA ALA A 455 -5.45 20.82 -14.77
C ALA A 455 -6.17 20.11 -15.95
N VAL A 456 -6.87 20.87 -16.79
CA VAL A 456 -7.52 20.34 -18.01
C VAL A 456 -6.49 19.86 -19.04
N TRP A 457 -5.37 20.57 -19.17
CA TRP A 457 -4.26 20.15 -20.02
C TRP A 457 -3.73 18.80 -19.58
N TRP A 458 -3.45 18.63 -18.29
CA TRP A 458 -2.99 17.33 -17.78
C TRP A 458 -4.04 16.23 -18.03
N LEU A 459 -5.31 16.50 -17.77
CA LEU A 459 -6.41 15.56 -18.06
C LEU A 459 -6.42 15.15 -19.54
N SER A 460 -6.20 16.09 -20.48
CA SER A 460 -6.13 15.76 -21.91
C SER A 460 -5.03 14.77 -22.26
N GLN A 461 -3.94 14.73 -21.49
CA GLN A 461 -2.82 13.81 -21.72
C GLN A 461 -3.10 12.39 -21.19
N VAL A 462 -4.01 12.26 -20.22
CA VAL A 462 -4.36 10.97 -19.60
C VAL A 462 -5.74 10.46 -20.05
N GLN A 463 -6.40 11.15 -20.98
CA GLN A 463 -7.58 10.61 -21.65
C GLN A 463 -7.19 9.42 -22.51
N LEU A 464 -7.87 8.28 -22.32
CA LEU A 464 -7.57 7.04 -23.01
C LEU A 464 -8.10 7.05 -24.44
N ASP A 465 -7.52 6.20 -25.29
CA ASP A 465 -7.91 6.06 -26.71
C ASP A 465 -9.39 5.70 -26.92
N ASP A 466 -10.01 5.04 -25.94
CA ASP A 466 -11.43 4.69 -25.96
C ASP A 466 -12.35 5.86 -25.60
N GLY A 467 -11.78 6.97 -25.13
CA GLY A 467 -12.42 8.21 -24.72
C GLY A 467 -12.65 8.34 -23.20
N GLY A 468 -12.49 7.25 -22.44
CA GLY A 468 -12.65 7.23 -20.99
C GLY A 468 -11.43 7.77 -20.26
N PHE A 469 -11.56 7.81 -18.93
CA PHE A 469 -10.47 8.17 -18.03
C PHE A 469 -10.30 7.11 -16.95
N GLY A 470 -9.05 6.77 -16.61
CA GLY A 470 -8.74 5.93 -15.45
C GLY A 470 -8.72 6.72 -14.13
N PHE A 471 -8.31 6.08 -13.03
CA PHE A 471 -8.24 6.73 -11.71
C PHE A 471 -6.98 7.59 -11.52
N ASP A 472 -5.88 7.19 -12.16
CA ASP A 472 -4.55 7.81 -12.05
C ASP A 472 -3.82 7.82 -13.40
N GLU A 473 -2.66 8.49 -13.44
CA GLU A 473 -1.81 8.63 -14.64
C GLU A 473 -1.26 7.32 -15.22
N SER A 474 -1.34 6.20 -14.49
CA SER A 474 -0.86 4.89 -14.95
C SER A 474 -1.98 3.98 -15.45
N SER A 475 -3.23 4.40 -15.30
CA SER A 475 -4.41 3.62 -15.64
C SER A 475 -4.49 3.40 -17.15
N THR A 476 -4.76 2.15 -17.56
CA THR A 476 -4.91 1.78 -18.98
C THR A 476 -6.36 1.58 -19.42
N ASP A 477 -7.30 1.53 -18.47
CA ASP A 477 -8.72 1.26 -18.71
C ASP A 477 -9.59 2.40 -18.15
N GLY A 478 -10.63 2.75 -18.91
CA GLY A 478 -11.56 3.79 -18.51
C GLY A 478 -12.47 3.35 -17.36
N ALA A 479 -12.70 4.23 -16.40
CA ALA A 479 -13.65 4.07 -15.31
C ALA A 479 -14.65 5.23 -15.31
N LEU A 480 -15.92 4.93 -15.03
CA LEU A 480 -17.00 5.90 -15.17
C LEU A 480 -16.91 7.03 -14.14
N TYR A 481 -16.55 6.70 -12.90
CA TYR A 481 -16.44 7.68 -11.81
C TYR A 481 -15.42 8.79 -12.08
N PRO A 482 -14.16 8.53 -12.50
CA PRO A 482 -13.23 9.60 -12.89
C PRO A 482 -13.58 10.24 -14.24
N THR A 483 -14.28 9.53 -15.14
CA THR A 483 -14.70 10.08 -16.44
C THR A 483 -15.72 11.21 -16.28
N ALA A 484 -16.73 11.04 -15.42
CA ALA A 484 -17.80 12.05 -15.28
C ALA A 484 -17.30 13.45 -14.87
N PRO A 485 -16.57 13.66 -13.76
CA PRO A 485 -16.06 14.97 -13.40
C PRO A 485 -15.04 15.50 -14.42
N SER A 486 -14.29 14.63 -15.11
CA SER A 486 -13.38 15.04 -16.20
C SER A 486 -14.13 15.60 -17.40
N VAL A 487 -15.28 15.01 -17.73
CA VAL A 487 -16.19 15.52 -18.77
C VAL A 487 -16.77 16.88 -18.38
N LEU A 488 -17.16 17.08 -17.12
CA LEU A 488 -17.62 18.39 -16.63
C LEU A 488 -16.51 19.44 -16.75
N ALA A 489 -15.30 19.12 -16.27
CA ALA A 489 -14.14 20.01 -16.36
C ALA A 489 -13.80 20.36 -17.83
N GLY A 490 -13.78 19.37 -18.72
CA GLY A 490 -13.53 19.55 -20.15
C GLY A 490 -14.62 20.32 -20.88
N ALA A 491 -15.87 20.21 -20.45
CA ALA A 491 -16.99 21.00 -20.95
C ALA A 491 -17.03 22.44 -20.38
N GLY A 492 -16.10 22.78 -19.47
CA GLY A 492 -16.06 24.09 -18.81
C GLY A 492 -17.26 24.37 -17.90
N THR A 493 -17.89 23.31 -17.37
CA THR A 493 -19.03 23.38 -16.44
C THR A 493 -18.68 22.70 -15.13
N ASP A 494 -19.60 22.75 -14.18
CA ASP A 494 -19.47 22.09 -12.89
C ASP A 494 -20.84 21.64 -12.37
N LEU A 495 -20.88 20.91 -11.26
CA LEU A 495 -22.15 20.42 -10.68
C LEU A 495 -23.09 21.53 -10.21
N VAL A 496 -22.62 22.77 -9.99
CA VAL A 496 -23.46 23.93 -9.65
C VAL A 496 -24.23 24.41 -10.87
N THR A 497 -23.58 24.43 -12.04
CA THR A 497 -24.12 25.02 -13.28
C THR A 497 -24.63 24.01 -14.30
N LEU A 498 -24.34 22.70 -14.12
CA LEU A 498 -24.70 21.66 -15.07
C LEU A 498 -26.20 21.67 -15.41
N THR A 499 -26.51 21.87 -16.69
CA THR A 499 -27.87 21.85 -17.25
C THR A 499 -27.81 21.23 -18.65
N THR A 500 -28.85 20.51 -19.05
CA THR A 500 -28.98 20.01 -20.42
C THR A 500 -29.50 21.06 -21.41
N LYS A 501 -29.91 22.24 -20.91
CA LYS A 501 -30.21 23.40 -21.76
C LYS A 501 -28.95 23.85 -22.48
N VAL A 502 -29.02 23.83 -23.81
CA VAL A 502 -27.95 24.33 -24.66
C VAL A 502 -27.82 25.83 -24.44
N THR A 503 -26.71 26.26 -23.85
CA THR A 503 -26.27 27.66 -23.93
C THR A 503 -25.70 27.85 -25.33
N GLU A 504 -26.32 28.74 -26.11
CA GLU A 504 -25.98 28.98 -27.52
C GLU A 504 -24.51 29.46 -27.65
N PRO A 505 -23.61 28.71 -28.32
CA PRO A 505 -22.28 29.19 -28.62
C PRO A 505 -22.31 29.99 -29.94
N THR A 506 -21.72 31.17 -29.93
CA THR A 506 -21.35 31.93 -31.14
C THR A 506 -20.58 31.03 -32.14
N GLN A 507 -21.04 30.99 -33.39
CA GLN A 507 -20.59 30.12 -34.49
C GLN A 507 -19.64 30.88 -35.48
N PRO A 508 -19.09 30.29 -36.57
CA PRO A 508 -17.86 29.48 -36.74
C PRO A 508 -16.94 30.00 -37.91
N PRO A 509 -16.02 29.22 -38.56
CA PRO A 509 -16.43 28.28 -39.64
C PRO A 509 -15.67 26.93 -39.77
N SER A 510 -16.41 25.97 -40.38
CA SER A 510 -16.04 24.63 -40.93
C SER A 510 -15.80 24.73 -42.47
N PRO A 511 -15.65 23.68 -43.34
CA PRO A 511 -15.54 22.19 -43.17
C PRO A 511 -14.49 21.48 -44.12
N SER A 512 -14.18 20.17 -44.03
CA SER A 512 -14.69 19.01 -44.86
C SER A 512 -13.57 17.94 -45.07
N PRO A 513 -13.80 16.72 -45.63
CA PRO A 513 -14.81 15.66 -45.38
C PRO A 513 -14.22 14.21 -45.24
N THR A 514 -15.09 13.25 -44.87
CA THR A 514 -14.89 11.78 -44.73
C THR A 514 -14.60 11.02 -46.05
N PRO A 515 -14.16 9.73 -46.01
CA PRO A 515 -15.10 8.63 -46.36
C PRO A 515 -14.95 7.31 -45.54
N THR A 516 -16.00 6.47 -45.60
CA THR A 516 -16.27 5.23 -44.84
C THR A 516 -16.13 3.93 -45.73
N PRO A 517 -16.54 2.70 -45.31
CA PRO A 517 -15.77 1.45 -45.03
C PRO A 517 -15.92 0.35 -46.13
N PRO A 518 -15.48 -0.95 -45.96
CA PRO A 518 -16.36 -2.08 -45.51
C PRO A 518 -15.61 -3.36 -44.96
N PRO A 519 -16.16 -4.60 -44.87
CA PRO A 519 -17.06 -5.16 -43.82
C PRO A 519 -16.65 -6.55 -43.21
N THR A 520 -17.36 -6.96 -42.13
CA THR A 520 -17.64 -8.36 -41.64
C THR A 520 -16.45 -9.22 -41.16
N THR A 521 -16.47 -9.87 -39.98
CA THR A 521 -17.32 -11.04 -39.63
C THR A 521 -17.35 -11.32 -38.11
N THR A 522 -18.53 -11.66 -37.58
CA THR A 522 -18.76 -12.56 -36.42
C THR A 522 -18.73 -14.01 -36.97
N PRO A 523 -18.30 -15.11 -36.28
CA PRO A 523 -18.78 -15.61 -34.97
C PRO A 523 -17.76 -16.53 -34.19
N PRO A 524 -18.10 -17.40 -33.19
CA PRO A 524 -19.30 -17.57 -32.35
C PRO A 524 -19.05 -17.59 -30.81
N THR A 525 -20.18 -17.56 -30.10
CA THR A 525 -20.46 -17.82 -28.67
C THR A 525 -19.84 -19.10 -28.10
N LYS A 526 -19.42 -19.03 -26.83
CA LYS A 526 -19.34 -20.18 -25.91
C LYS A 526 -19.72 -19.78 -24.48
N PRO A 527 -20.80 -20.34 -23.90
CA PRO A 527 -20.98 -20.41 -22.44
C PRO A 527 -20.97 -21.89 -21.95
N PRO A 528 -20.85 -22.16 -20.64
CA PRO A 528 -20.19 -21.39 -19.57
C PRO A 528 -19.01 -22.20 -18.96
N ALA A 529 -18.14 -21.59 -18.16
CA ALA A 529 -17.15 -22.34 -17.37
C ALA A 529 -17.15 -21.87 -15.91
N GLY A 530 -17.83 -22.67 -15.07
CA GLY A 530 -17.84 -22.58 -13.60
C GLY A 530 -18.82 -21.56 -13.03
N ASP A 531 -19.62 -21.95 -12.04
CA ASP A 531 -20.36 -21.01 -11.17
C ASP A 531 -19.41 -20.21 -10.23
N GLY A 532 -18.15 -19.97 -10.65
CA GLY A 532 -17.05 -19.42 -9.85
C GLY A 532 -16.02 -18.68 -10.73
N PRO A 533 -15.02 -18.01 -10.12
CA PRO A 533 -14.08 -17.15 -10.83
C PRO A 533 -13.17 -17.92 -11.82
N ASP A 534 -12.63 -17.21 -12.81
CA ASP A 534 -11.63 -17.72 -13.75
C ASP A 534 -10.26 -17.84 -13.06
N LEU A 535 -10.01 -19.00 -12.48
CA LEU A 535 -8.78 -19.28 -11.74
C LEU A 535 -7.53 -19.26 -12.63
N LYS A 536 -7.65 -19.46 -13.95
CA LYS A 536 -6.49 -19.37 -14.86
C LYS A 536 -6.08 -17.92 -15.06
N LYS A 537 -7.05 -17.02 -15.23
CA LYS A 537 -6.78 -15.57 -15.23
C LYS A 537 -6.24 -15.11 -13.88
N GLY A 538 -6.80 -15.59 -12.79
CA GLY A 538 -6.29 -15.30 -11.45
C GLY A 538 -4.84 -15.72 -11.25
N VAL A 539 -4.49 -16.93 -11.69
CA VAL A 539 -3.09 -17.38 -11.66
C VAL A 539 -2.19 -16.55 -12.57
N ALA A 540 -2.65 -16.19 -13.78
CA ALA A 540 -1.89 -15.32 -14.68
C ALA A 540 -1.65 -13.93 -14.07
N TYR A 541 -2.63 -13.36 -13.37
CA TYR A 541 -2.46 -12.13 -12.59
C TYR A 541 -1.39 -12.31 -11.50
N LEU A 542 -1.45 -13.39 -10.73
CA LEU A 542 -0.51 -13.64 -9.64
C LEU A 542 0.93 -13.84 -10.13
N THR A 543 1.14 -14.52 -11.26
CA THR A 543 2.48 -14.85 -11.76
C THR A 543 3.05 -13.83 -12.74
N ARG A 544 2.31 -12.77 -13.11
CA ARG A 544 2.82 -11.75 -14.04
C ARG A 544 4.04 -11.03 -13.46
N PRO A 545 5.06 -10.68 -14.28
CA PRO A 545 6.29 -10.05 -13.79
C PRO A 545 6.10 -8.74 -13.01
N ALA A 546 5.03 -8.00 -13.30
CA ALA A 546 4.69 -6.77 -12.58
C ALA A 546 4.28 -7.03 -11.11
N ASN A 547 3.77 -8.22 -10.81
CA ASN A 547 3.28 -8.60 -9.49
C ASN A 547 4.31 -9.48 -8.76
N LEU A 548 4.75 -10.56 -9.42
CA LEU A 548 5.70 -11.51 -8.85
C LEU A 548 7.15 -11.06 -9.16
N LEU A 549 7.73 -10.30 -8.24
CA LEU A 549 9.05 -9.72 -8.36
C LEU A 549 10.11 -10.81 -8.55
N GLN A 550 10.90 -10.68 -9.62
CA GLN A 550 11.90 -11.68 -10.06
C GLN A 550 11.32 -13.08 -10.31
N GLY A 551 10.00 -13.23 -10.41
CA GLY A 551 9.31 -14.52 -10.43
C GLY A 551 9.37 -15.28 -9.10
N ARG A 552 9.69 -14.62 -7.99
CA ARG A 552 10.07 -15.27 -6.71
C ARG A 552 9.26 -14.84 -5.50
N TYR A 553 8.88 -13.56 -5.39
CA TYR A 553 8.20 -13.03 -4.21
C TYR A 553 7.32 -11.82 -4.53
N TYR A 554 6.37 -11.49 -3.65
CA TYR A 554 5.62 -10.24 -3.71
C TYR A 554 6.27 -9.17 -2.82
N GLY A 555 6.15 -7.90 -3.20
CA GLY A 555 6.69 -6.77 -2.46
C GLY A 555 5.87 -6.43 -1.21
N ALA A 556 6.55 -5.91 -0.17
CA ALA A 556 5.87 -5.26 0.95
C ALA A 556 5.20 -3.96 0.49
N PRO A 557 4.12 -3.51 1.16
CA PRO A 557 3.46 -2.25 0.82
C PRO A 557 4.46 -1.10 0.69
N GLY A 558 4.44 -0.39 -0.44
CA GLY A 558 5.35 0.71 -0.73
C GLY A 558 6.80 0.32 -1.05
N SER A 559 7.13 -0.97 -1.20
CA SER A 559 8.49 -1.43 -1.52
C SER A 559 8.53 -2.39 -2.71
N THR A 560 9.49 -2.15 -3.61
CA THR A 560 9.83 -3.05 -4.73
C THR A 560 11.11 -3.86 -4.46
N THR A 561 11.69 -3.71 -3.27
CA THR A 561 12.94 -4.36 -2.84
C THR A 561 12.73 -5.38 -1.74
N ARG A 562 11.81 -5.06 -0.83
CA ARG A 562 11.49 -5.81 0.36
C ARG A 562 10.42 -6.85 0.07
N ALA A 563 10.69 -8.13 0.32
CA ALA A 563 9.68 -9.18 0.21
C ALA A 563 8.64 -9.11 1.34
N ASP A 564 7.36 -9.23 1.00
CA ASP A 564 6.33 -9.70 1.94
C ASP A 564 6.32 -11.24 1.89
N PHE A 565 7.05 -11.88 2.81
CA PHE A 565 7.15 -13.34 2.88
C PHE A 565 5.79 -13.98 3.20
N GLY A 566 4.96 -13.33 4.00
CA GLY A 566 3.62 -13.84 4.33
C GLY A 566 2.70 -13.88 3.12
N LEU A 567 2.68 -12.80 2.32
CA LEU A 567 1.93 -12.72 1.06
C LEU A 567 2.53 -13.62 -0.02
N THR A 568 3.86 -13.78 -0.05
CA THR A 568 4.55 -14.72 -0.93
C THR A 568 4.10 -16.15 -0.68
N VAL A 569 3.96 -16.54 0.58
CA VAL A 569 3.39 -17.84 0.95
C VAL A 569 1.91 -17.94 0.57
N ASP A 570 1.11 -16.88 0.71
CA ASP A 570 -0.31 -16.89 0.27
C ASP A 570 -0.46 -17.14 -1.23
N GLY A 571 0.35 -16.47 -2.06
CA GLY A 571 0.32 -16.75 -3.49
C GLY A 571 0.80 -18.16 -3.82
N ALA A 572 1.76 -18.72 -3.06
CA ALA A 572 2.15 -20.12 -3.23
C ALA A 572 1.01 -21.09 -2.88
N PHE A 573 0.21 -20.81 -1.83
CA PHE A 573 -1.01 -21.58 -1.55
C PHE A 573 -2.01 -21.49 -2.69
N ALA A 574 -2.23 -20.30 -3.27
CA ALA A 574 -3.12 -20.10 -4.40
C ALA A 574 -2.69 -20.91 -5.64
N LEU A 575 -1.39 -20.90 -5.95
CA LEU A 575 -0.82 -21.69 -7.04
C LEU A 575 -0.93 -23.20 -6.77
N ALA A 576 -0.72 -23.63 -5.52
CA ALA A 576 -0.82 -25.04 -5.14
C ALA A 576 -2.26 -25.56 -5.24
N ALA A 577 -3.23 -24.78 -4.75
CA ALA A 577 -4.65 -25.10 -4.78
C ALA A 577 -5.17 -25.25 -6.20
N THR A 578 -4.80 -24.33 -7.10
CA THR A 578 -5.23 -24.35 -8.50
C THR A 578 -4.45 -25.33 -9.38
N GLY A 579 -3.14 -25.46 -9.16
CA GLY A 579 -2.23 -26.25 -9.99
C GLY A 579 -2.08 -25.73 -11.42
N HIS A 580 -2.41 -24.46 -11.69
CA HIS A 580 -2.38 -23.90 -13.05
C HIS A 580 -0.99 -23.36 -13.46
N ASP A 581 -0.07 -23.15 -12.52
CA ASP A 581 1.33 -22.78 -12.81
C ASP A 581 2.30 -23.38 -11.77
N ASN A 582 2.58 -24.68 -11.91
CA ASN A 582 3.45 -25.40 -10.98
C ASN A 582 4.94 -25.00 -11.10
N ASN A 583 5.36 -24.42 -12.23
CA ASN A 583 6.74 -23.95 -12.40
C ASN A 583 6.97 -22.63 -11.66
N ALA A 584 6.00 -21.70 -11.70
CA ALA A 584 6.03 -20.51 -10.85
C ALA A 584 5.98 -20.89 -9.37
N LEU A 585 5.09 -21.82 -8.98
CA LEU A 585 5.04 -22.36 -7.62
C LEU A 585 6.39 -22.94 -7.18
N ARG A 586 7.02 -23.79 -8.01
CA ARG A 586 8.36 -24.30 -7.73
C ARG A 586 9.40 -23.19 -7.59
N THR A 587 9.31 -22.13 -8.38
CA THR A 587 10.25 -21.00 -8.31
C THR A 587 10.15 -20.27 -6.97
N VAL A 588 8.93 -20.00 -6.51
CA VAL A 588 8.66 -19.36 -5.22
C VAL A 588 9.09 -20.27 -4.06
N VAL A 589 8.70 -21.55 -4.08
CA VAL A 589 9.07 -22.50 -3.03
C VAL A 589 10.58 -22.70 -2.96
N ASP A 590 11.26 -22.90 -4.09
CA ASP A 590 12.72 -23.06 -4.10
C ASP A 590 13.44 -21.80 -3.60
N PHE A 591 12.88 -20.60 -3.85
CA PHE A 591 13.40 -19.36 -3.29
C PHE A 591 13.31 -19.37 -1.75
N LEU A 592 12.18 -19.75 -1.18
CA LEU A 592 12.01 -19.82 0.28
C LEU A 592 12.87 -20.94 0.91
N ASP A 593 12.80 -22.13 0.34
CA ASP A 593 13.41 -23.36 0.86
C ASP A 593 14.94 -23.38 0.77
N LYS A 594 15.51 -22.70 -0.24
CA LYS A 594 16.97 -22.63 -0.41
C LYS A 594 17.61 -21.42 0.27
N GLY A 595 16.89 -20.77 1.21
CA GLY A 595 17.38 -19.59 1.92
C GLY A 595 17.58 -18.38 1.01
N GLY A 596 16.73 -18.24 0.00
CA GLY A 596 16.73 -17.12 -0.93
C GLY A 596 16.56 -15.80 -0.21
N LYS A 597 17.24 -14.78 -0.75
CA LYS A 597 17.26 -13.44 -0.19
C LYS A 597 16.49 -12.47 -1.08
N ASP A 598 15.69 -11.61 -0.46
CA ASP A 598 15.14 -10.43 -1.14
C ASP A 598 16.25 -9.40 -1.45
N ARG A 599 15.90 -8.26 -2.04
CA ARG A 599 16.91 -7.24 -2.42
C ARG A 599 17.53 -6.54 -1.21
N GLU A 600 16.98 -6.75 -0.01
CA GLU A 600 17.49 -6.24 1.27
C GLU A 600 18.23 -7.33 2.06
N ALA A 601 18.59 -8.43 1.40
CA ALA A 601 19.32 -9.56 1.96
C ALA A 601 18.56 -10.35 3.05
N ARG A 602 17.25 -10.17 3.17
CA ARG A 602 16.39 -10.88 4.15
C ARG A 602 15.89 -12.20 3.57
N THR A 603 15.66 -13.16 4.44
CA THR A 603 15.18 -14.50 4.17
C THR A 603 13.82 -14.73 4.83
N VAL A 604 13.19 -15.88 4.55
CA VAL A 604 11.97 -16.31 5.23
C VAL A 604 12.16 -16.38 6.76
N HIS A 605 13.38 -16.62 7.25
CA HIS A 605 13.67 -16.73 8.67
C HIS A 605 13.79 -15.39 9.39
N ASP A 606 14.05 -14.31 8.66
CA ASP A 606 13.94 -12.94 9.19
C ASP A 606 12.47 -12.53 9.39
N TRP A 607 11.52 -13.28 8.83
CA TRP A 607 10.09 -13.13 9.05
C TRP A 607 9.52 -14.13 10.05
N THR A 608 10.03 -15.36 10.12
CA THR A 608 9.56 -16.34 11.11
C THR A 608 10.24 -16.21 12.47
N ASN A 609 11.43 -15.60 12.53
CA ASN A 609 12.29 -15.53 13.71
C ASN A 609 12.61 -16.89 14.34
N VAL A 610 12.53 -17.98 13.55
CA VAL A 610 12.73 -19.34 14.06
C VAL A 610 14.14 -19.54 14.63
N GLY A 611 14.21 -20.16 15.81
CA GLY A 611 15.45 -20.38 16.55
C GLY A 611 15.95 -19.15 17.32
N THR A 612 15.07 -18.19 17.58
CA THR A 612 15.33 -17.04 18.47
C THR A 612 14.27 -16.98 19.57
N ASP A 613 14.51 -16.19 20.61
CA ASP A 613 13.54 -15.94 21.69
C ASP A 613 12.26 -15.20 21.21
N HIS A 614 12.24 -14.72 19.96
CA HIS A 614 11.14 -13.99 19.35
C HIS A 614 10.48 -14.77 18.20
N ALA A 615 10.59 -16.11 18.22
CA ALA A 615 10.02 -16.97 17.20
C ALA A 615 8.50 -16.75 17.05
N LEU A 616 8.06 -16.44 15.84
CA LEU A 616 6.69 -16.04 15.54
C LEU A 616 5.86 -17.27 15.16
N GLY A 617 5.09 -17.81 16.12
CA GLY A 617 4.34 -19.06 15.96
C GLY A 617 3.45 -19.10 14.71
N GLY A 618 2.71 -18.03 14.43
CA GLY A 618 1.86 -17.96 13.24
C GLY A 618 2.63 -17.96 11.92
N ALA A 619 3.77 -17.25 11.86
CA ALA A 619 4.61 -17.20 10.65
C ALA A 619 5.33 -18.53 10.40
N MET A 620 5.87 -19.15 11.45
CA MET A 620 6.45 -20.51 11.39
C MET A 620 5.41 -21.53 10.92
N GLY A 621 4.20 -21.50 11.51
CA GLY A 621 3.08 -22.34 11.10
C GLY A 621 2.77 -22.18 9.61
N LYS A 622 2.64 -20.94 9.14
CA LYS A 622 2.36 -20.64 7.74
C LYS A 622 3.40 -21.21 6.77
N ALA A 623 4.69 -21.00 7.06
CA ALA A 623 5.78 -21.51 6.24
C ALA A 623 5.86 -23.06 6.27
N ALA A 624 5.64 -23.67 7.43
CA ALA A 624 5.62 -25.12 7.58
C ALA A 624 4.46 -25.77 6.81
N VAL A 625 3.25 -25.17 6.86
CA VAL A 625 2.11 -25.63 6.06
C VAL A 625 2.43 -25.55 4.58
N LEU A 626 3.06 -24.47 4.09
CA LEU A 626 3.49 -24.41 2.69
C LEU A 626 4.45 -25.54 2.33
N ALA A 627 5.49 -25.77 3.13
CA ALA A 627 6.43 -26.86 2.89
C ALA A 627 5.69 -28.20 2.74
N GLN A 628 4.78 -28.51 3.66
CA GLN A 628 3.96 -29.73 3.63
C GLN A 628 3.00 -29.78 2.44
N VAL A 629 2.45 -28.64 2.00
CA VAL A 629 1.57 -28.58 0.82
C VAL A 629 2.31 -29.02 -0.43
N VAL A 630 3.61 -28.75 -0.55
CA VAL A 630 4.41 -29.07 -1.74
C VAL A 630 5.41 -30.22 -1.57
N ASP A 631 5.13 -31.12 -0.63
CA ASP A 631 5.96 -32.29 -0.31
C ASP A 631 7.43 -31.95 0.05
N ARG A 632 7.68 -30.75 0.60
CA ARG A 632 8.96 -30.36 1.21
C ARG A 632 8.94 -30.70 2.70
N ASP A 633 10.12 -30.94 3.26
CA ASP A 633 10.24 -31.26 4.69
C ASP A 633 10.14 -29.96 5.52
N PRO A 634 9.09 -29.76 6.34
CA PRO A 634 9.00 -28.60 7.22
C PRO A 634 10.05 -28.61 8.36
N ARG A 635 10.74 -29.74 8.58
CA ARG A 635 11.85 -29.88 9.53
C ARG A 635 13.19 -29.43 8.94
N ASP A 636 13.26 -29.18 7.64
CA ASP A 636 14.42 -28.63 6.95
C ASP A 636 13.97 -27.66 5.83
N PHE A 637 13.23 -26.62 6.21
CA PHE A 637 12.75 -25.62 5.26
C PHE A 637 13.57 -24.33 5.40
N GLY A 638 14.33 -23.97 4.36
CA GLY A 638 15.29 -22.86 4.48
C GLY A 638 16.43 -23.17 5.46
N GLY A 639 16.71 -24.44 5.76
CA GLY A 639 17.73 -24.86 6.73
C GLY A 639 17.31 -24.75 8.20
N LYS A 640 16.00 -24.69 8.50
CA LYS A 640 15.47 -24.62 9.87
C LYS A 640 14.34 -25.62 10.07
N ASP A 641 14.26 -26.15 11.29
CA ASP A 641 13.16 -26.99 11.74
C ASP A 641 12.01 -26.13 12.27
N LEU A 642 11.01 -25.89 11.41
CA LEU A 642 9.84 -25.09 11.77
C LEU A 642 8.90 -25.82 12.71
N ILE A 643 8.89 -27.17 12.70
CA ILE A 643 8.03 -27.98 13.56
C ILE A 643 8.56 -28.01 14.99
N ALA A 644 9.87 -28.19 15.15
CA ALA A 644 10.53 -28.04 16.45
C ALA A 644 10.39 -26.59 16.97
N GLY A 645 10.57 -25.59 16.10
CA GLY A 645 10.36 -24.18 16.47
C GLY A 645 8.94 -23.88 16.97
N LEU A 646 7.91 -24.50 16.36
CA LEU A 646 6.54 -24.40 16.85
C LEU A 646 6.35 -25.08 18.22
N ALA A 647 6.98 -26.22 18.45
CA ALA A 647 6.92 -26.92 19.74
C ALA A 647 7.57 -26.09 20.86
N ASP A 648 8.72 -25.48 20.58
CA ASP A 648 9.42 -24.58 21.50
C ASP A 648 8.64 -23.29 21.77
N ALA A 649 7.86 -22.83 20.80
CA ALA A 649 7.02 -21.63 20.91
C ALA A 649 5.70 -21.86 21.67
N VAL A 650 5.38 -23.08 22.14
CA VAL A 650 4.16 -23.31 22.92
C VAL A 650 4.29 -22.69 24.31
N CYS A 651 3.43 -21.73 24.60
CA CYS A 651 3.39 -21.01 25.86
C CYS A 651 3.03 -21.94 27.03
N ALA A 652 3.92 -22.01 28.03
CA ALA A 652 3.67 -22.76 29.26
C ALA A 652 2.63 -22.06 30.15
N GLU A 653 2.61 -20.73 30.14
CA GLU A 653 1.73 -19.87 30.90
C GLU A 653 1.55 -18.51 30.19
N LYS A 654 0.61 -17.71 30.68
CA LYS A 654 0.40 -16.34 30.21
C LYS A 654 1.55 -15.43 30.63
N SER A 655 2.06 -14.62 29.70
CA SER A 655 3.09 -13.64 30.00
C SER A 655 2.57 -12.53 30.93
N PRO A 656 3.35 -12.10 31.94
CA PRO A 656 2.99 -10.98 32.79
C PRO A 656 3.11 -9.67 32.02
N GLN A 657 2.11 -8.79 32.15
CA GLN A 657 2.17 -7.47 31.51
C GLN A 657 3.43 -6.69 31.94
N PRO A 658 4.08 -5.93 31.03
CA PRO A 658 3.63 -5.61 29.66
C PRO A 658 3.98 -6.68 28.62
N ASP A 659 4.58 -7.82 29.02
CA ASP A 659 4.91 -8.91 28.12
C ASP A 659 3.63 -9.54 27.52
N ARG A 660 3.53 -9.53 26.18
CA ARG A 660 2.42 -10.07 25.40
C ARG A 660 2.85 -11.22 24.49
N SER A 661 4.07 -11.73 24.66
CA SER A 661 4.59 -12.87 23.89
C SER A 661 3.69 -14.09 24.01
N CYS A 662 3.20 -14.39 25.21
CA CYS A 662 2.27 -15.49 25.46
C CYS A 662 0.90 -14.99 25.93
N ALA A 663 -0.12 -15.23 25.10
CA ALA A 663 -1.50 -14.85 25.40
C ALA A 663 -2.10 -15.67 26.56
N ASP A 664 -1.87 -16.97 26.56
CA ASP A 664 -2.19 -17.90 27.65
C ASP A 664 -1.43 -19.21 27.48
N LYS A 665 -1.55 -20.12 28.46
CA LYS A 665 -1.06 -21.49 28.36
C LYS A 665 -1.64 -22.19 27.12
N GLY A 666 -0.74 -22.76 26.31
CA GLY A 666 -1.07 -23.48 25.09
C GLY A 666 -1.14 -22.61 23.84
N ALA A 667 -1.16 -21.28 23.95
CA ALA A 667 -0.99 -20.41 22.78
C ALA A 667 0.41 -20.60 22.16
N TYR A 668 0.58 -20.34 20.87
CA TYR A 668 1.93 -20.14 20.34
C TYR A 668 2.40 -18.72 20.66
N ALA A 669 3.68 -18.57 20.98
CA ALA A 669 4.30 -17.27 21.22
C ALA A 669 4.14 -16.37 19.99
N TYR A 670 3.74 -15.12 20.25
CA TYR A 670 3.51 -14.06 19.26
C TYR A 670 2.51 -14.41 18.15
N ALA A 671 1.69 -15.45 18.32
CA ALA A 671 0.53 -15.70 17.46
C ALA A 671 -0.62 -14.77 17.89
N MET A 672 -0.60 -13.53 17.41
CA MET A 672 -1.53 -12.47 17.82
C MET A 672 -2.95 -12.59 17.21
N SER A 673 -3.23 -13.66 16.48
CA SER A 673 -4.53 -13.91 15.85
C SER A 673 -4.90 -15.38 15.90
N VAL A 674 -6.21 -15.66 15.89
CA VAL A 674 -6.71 -17.05 15.74
C VAL A 674 -6.28 -17.64 14.41
N PHE A 675 -6.21 -16.83 13.35
CA PHE A 675 -5.65 -17.24 12.06
C PHE A 675 -4.22 -17.81 12.21
N GLY A 676 -3.33 -17.08 12.87
CA GLY A 676 -1.97 -17.51 13.14
C GLY A 676 -1.89 -18.74 14.04
N GLN A 677 -2.71 -18.78 15.10
CA GLN A 677 -2.81 -19.93 16.00
C GLN A 677 -3.21 -21.21 15.24
N SER A 678 -4.22 -21.12 14.37
CA SER A 678 -4.72 -22.22 13.56
C SER A 678 -3.68 -22.78 12.59
N LEU A 679 -2.88 -21.91 11.96
CA LEU A 679 -1.80 -22.36 11.06
C LEU A 679 -0.71 -23.15 11.80
N GLY A 680 -0.35 -22.76 13.02
CA GLY A 680 0.58 -23.54 13.85
C GLY A 680 0.02 -24.93 14.20
N VAL A 681 -1.26 -24.99 14.58
CA VAL A 681 -1.96 -26.26 14.87
C VAL A 681 -1.98 -27.15 13.63
N ILE A 682 -2.37 -26.61 12.47
CA ILE A 682 -2.40 -27.34 11.19
C ILE A 682 -1.01 -27.89 10.86
N ALA A 683 0.05 -27.08 11.00
CA ALA A 683 1.41 -27.50 10.72
C ALA A 683 1.84 -28.70 11.60
N GLN A 684 1.61 -28.64 12.91
CA GLN A 684 1.99 -29.72 13.82
C GLN A 684 1.17 -30.99 13.59
N LEU A 685 -0.15 -30.88 13.39
CA LEU A 685 -1.00 -32.04 13.11
C LEU A 685 -0.63 -32.72 11.79
N ARG A 686 -0.41 -31.95 10.71
CA ARG A 686 0.08 -32.47 9.43
C ARG A 686 1.47 -33.10 9.52
N ALA A 687 2.30 -32.66 10.47
CA ALA A 687 3.63 -33.22 10.71
C ALA A 687 3.61 -34.50 11.57
N GLY A 688 2.44 -34.94 12.05
CA GLY A 688 2.27 -36.07 12.96
C GLY A 688 2.59 -35.78 14.42
N GLU A 689 2.72 -34.50 14.80
CA GLU A 689 3.12 -34.07 16.15
C GLU A 689 1.92 -33.87 17.09
N GLU A 690 1.02 -34.86 17.15
CA GLU A 690 -0.23 -34.78 17.94
C GLU A 690 0.02 -34.47 19.42
N SER A 691 1.12 -35.00 19.98
CA SER A 691 1.48 -34.76 21.38
C SER A 691 1.88 -33.32 21.65
N ALA A 692 2.65 -32.70 20.74
CA ALA A 692 3.04 -31.29 20.85
C ALA A 692 1.87 -30.35 20.55
N ALA A 693 1.00 -30.74 19.61
CA ALA A 693 -0.19 -29.98 19.24
C ALA A 693 -1.29 -29.99 20.31
N LYS A 694 -1.25 -30.89 21.30
CA LYS A 694 -2.33 -31.07 22.28
C LYS A 694 -2.69 -29.79 23.04
N ALA A 695 -1.70 -29.04 23.53
CA ALA A 695 -1.96 -27.79 24.25
C ALA A 695 -2.42 -26.65 23.31
N PRO A 696 -1.79 -26.45 22.14
CA PRO A 696 -2.31 -25.54 21.10
C PRO A 696 -3.72 -25.83 20.61
N VAL A 697 -4.09 -27.10 20.41
CA VAL A 697 -5.45 -27.53 20.05
C VAL A 697 -6.43 -27.20 21.17
N ALA A 698 -6.08 -27.51 22.42
CA ALA A 698 -6.92 -27.20 23.57
C ALA A 698 -7.12 -25.69 23.76
N TYR A 699 -6.07 -24.89 23.56
CA TYR A 699 -6.15 -23.43 23.60
C TYR A 699 -7.05 -22.90 22.48
N LEU A 700 -6.81 -23.32 21.23
CA LEU A 700 -7.63 -22.93 20.09
C LEU A 700 -9.10 -23.30 20.30
N ALA A 701 -9.40 -24.53 20.72
CA ALA A 701 -10.77 -24.96 21.02
C ALA A 701 -11.41 -24.15 22.15
N GLY A 702 -10.63 -23.73 23.15
CA GLY A 702 -11.08 -22.90 24.26
C GLY A 702 -11.46 -21.47 23.87
N LEU A 703 -11.03 -20.99 22.70
CA LEU A 703 -11.40 -19.66 22.18
C LEU A 703 -12.78 -19.64 21.50
N GLN A 704 -13.43 -20.79 21.28
CA GLN A 704 -14.75 -20.84 20.67
C GLN A 704 -15.78 -20.15 21.57
N ASP A 705 -16.51 -19.18 21.02
CA ASP A 705 -17.68 -18.65 21.71
C ASP A 705 -18.77 -19.72 21.80
N THR A 706 -19.11 -20.13 23.02
CA THR A 706 -20.05 -21.23 23.25
C THR A 706 -21.48 -20.91 22.82
N SER A 707 -21.84 -19.63 22.63
CA SER A 707 -23.19 -19.22 22.22
C SER A 707 -23.36 -19.32 20.70
N SER A 708 -22.49 -18.65 19.94
CA SER A 708 -22.50 -18.55 18.48
C SER A 708 -21.80 -19.72 17.80
N GLY A 709 -20.75 -20.27 18.42
CA GLY A 709 -19.83 -21.23 17.81
C GLY A 709 -18.69 -20.59 17.01
N ALA A 710 -18.57 -19.26 17.00
CA ALA A 710 -17.56 -18.52 16.26
C ALA A 710 -16.25 -18.35 17.04
N TRP A 711 -15.20 -17.89 16.36
CA TRP A 711 -13.94 -17.48 16.96
C TRP A 711 -13.70 -15.97 16.80
N PRO A 712 -12.97 -15.35 17.74
CA PRO A 712 -12.51 -13.96 17.64
C PRO A 712 -11.35 -13.83 16.65
N SER A 713 -11.09 -12.61 16.20
CA SER A 713 -9.98 -12.34 15.26
C SER A 713 -8.62 -12.37 15.93
N LEU A 714 -8.53 -11.79 17.13
CA LEU A 714 -7.28 -11.55 17.83
C LEU A 714 -7.03 -12.54 18.98
N VAL A 715 -5.75 -12.68 19.30
CA VAL A 715 -5.24 -13.39 20.47
C VAL A 715 -4.31 -12.44 21.24
N PRO A 716 -4.57 -12.12 22.53
CA PRO A 716 -5.72 -12.53 23.34
C PRO A 716 -7.08 -12.08 22.79
N PRO A 717 -8.18 -12.80 23.11
CA PRO A 717 -9.49 -12.56 22.50
C PRO A 717 -10.08 -11.20 22.89
N THR A 718 -10.64 -10.50 21.91
CA THR A 718 -11.26 -9.17 22.06
C THR A 718 -12.79 -9.20 22.19
N GLY A 719 -13.40 -10.39 22.17
CA GLY A 719 -14.85 -10.57 22.30
C GLY A 719 -15.63 -10.34 21.01
N ASP A 720 -14.93 -10.19 19.89
CA ASP A 720 -15.45 -10.17 18.53
C ASP A 720 -15.68 -11.59 17.98
N ALA A 721 -16.31 -11.67 16.80
CA ALA A 721 -16.49 -12.90 16.06
C ALA A 721 -16.34 -12.61 14.56
N ASP A 722 -15.45 -13.31 13.88
CA ASP A 722 -15.16 -13.08 12.46
C ASP A 722 -15.12 -14.38 11.63
N VAL A 723 -15.42 -14.24 10.34
CA VAL A 723 -15.55 -15.36 9.39
C VAL A 723 -14.20 -16.02 9.11
N ASP A 724 -13.15 -15.23 8.97
CA ASP A 724 -11.81 -15.66 8.55
C ASP A 724 -11.19 -16.57 9.61
N SER A 725 -11.20 -16.12 10.86
CA SER A 725 -10.69 -16.86 12.02
C SER A 725 -11.52 -18.09 12.33
N THR A 726 -12.85 -17.99 12.20
CA THR A 726 -13.74 -19.14 12.40
C THR A 726 -13.46 -20.22 11.35
N ALA A 727 -13.31 -19.85 10.07
CA ALA A 727 -12.98 -20.77 8.99
C ALA A 727 -11.60 -21.44 9.21
N MET A 728 -10.60 -20.68 9.65
CA MET A 728 -9.28 -21.23 9.98
C MET A 728 -9.30 -22.17 11.18
N ALA A 729 -10.02 -21.81 12.24
CA ALA A 729 -10.14 -22.62 13.45
C ALA A 729 -10.82 -23.95 13.14
N VAL A 730 -11.89 -23.97 12.34
CA VAL A 730 -12.56 -25.23 11.96
C VAL A 730 -11.68 -26.10 11.08
N MET A 731 -10.93 -25.52 10.12
CA MET A 731 -9.99 -26.29 9.30
C MET A 731 -8.87 -26.92 10.15
N ALA A 732 -8.46 -26.27 11.24
CA ALA A 732 -7.48 -26.83 12.17
C ALA A 732 -8.07 -27.92 13.07
N LEU A 733 -9.27 -27.69 13.63
CA LEU A 733 -9.92 -28.63 14.54
C LEU A 733 -10.46 -29.88 13.85
N ASP A 734 -10.84 -29.77 12.57
CA ASP A 734 -11.27 -30.91 11.74
C ASP A 734 -10.14 -31.92 11.50
N LEU A 735 -8.87 -31.48 11.55
CA LEU A 735 -7.71 -32.39 11.46
C LEU A 735 -7.48 -33.21 12.72
N VAL A 736 -8.08 -32.85 13.86
CA VAL A 736 -7.82 -33.52 15.13
C VAL A 736 -8.43 -34.94 15.08
N PRO A 737 -7.62 -36.00 15.26
CA PRO A 737 -8.11 -37.36 15.16
C PRO A 737 -9.18 -37.69 16.22
N GLY A 738 -10.14 -38.55 15.84
CA GLY A 738 -11.10 -39.14 16.78
C GLY A 738 -12.42 -38.36 16.95
N GLY A 739 -12.66 -37.30 16.17
CA GLY A 739 -13.97 -36.63 16.10
C GLY A 739 -14.40 -35.88 17.37
N THR A 740 -13.46 -35.61 18.27
CA THR A 740 -13.72 -34.92 19.55
C THR A 740 -14.24 -33.48 19.35
N HIS A 741 -13.91 -32.86 18.21
CA HIS A 741 -14.33 -31.49 17.88
C HIS A 741 -15.44 -31.42 16.83
N THR A 742 -16.02 -32.54 16.38
CA THR A 742 -17.05 -32.55 15.32
C THR A 742 -18.23 -31.64 15.64
N ALA A 743 -18.75 -31.66 16.87
CA ALA A 743 -19.85 -30.78 17.26
C ALA A 743 -19.46 -29.28 17.27
N ALA A 744 -18.22 -28.97 17.62
CA ALA A 744 -17.69 -27.60 17.59
C ALA A 744 -17.54 -27.10 16.14
N VAL A 745 -17.02 -27.95 15.26
CA VAL A 745 -16.91 -27.70 13.81
C VAL A 745 -18.30 -27.52 13.19
N ASP A 746 -19.24 -28.43 13.44
CA ASP A 746 -20.62 -28.36 12.90
C ASP A 746 -21.30 -27.05 13.27
N LYS A 747 -21.16 -26.62 14.53
CA LYS A 747 -21.74 -25.37 15.03
C LYS A 747 -21.13 -24.16 14.34
N ALA A 748 -19.81 -24.15 14.17
CA ALA A 748 -19.08 -23.07 13.55
C ALA A 748 -19.36 -22.98 12.04
N LEU A 749 -19.47 -24.11 11.33
CA LEU A 749 -19.89 -24.12 9.92
C LEU A 749 -21.32 -23.59 9.75
N ALA A 750 -22.23 -23.94 10.67
CA ALA A 750 -23.58 -23.39 10.65
C ALA A 750 -23.57 -21.87 10.91
N TRP A 751 -22.70 -21.40 11.80
CA TRP A 751 -22.49 -19.98 12.03
C TRP A 751 -21.93 -19.28 10.79
N ILE A 752 -20.86 -19.78 10.17
CA ILE A 752 -20.30 -19.23 8.92
C ILE A 752 -21.41 -19.14 7.87
N ALA A 753 -22.14 -20.23 7.63
CA ALA A 753 -23.24 -20.25 6.66
C ALA A 753 -24.32 -19.19 6.94
N SER A 754 -24.57 -18.87 8.21
CA SER A 754 -25.52 -17.81 8.61
C SER A 754 -25.03 -16.39 8.36
N GLN A 755 -23.71 -16.18 8.25
CA GLN A 755 -23.11 -14.89 7.94
C GLN A 755 -23.15 -14.55 6.44
N GLN A 756 -23.52 -15.51 5.58
CA GLN A 756 -23.54 -15.29 4.15
C GLN A 756 -24.56 -14.21 3.76
N LEU A 757 -24.09 -13.20 3.04
CA LEU A 757 -24.89 -12.08 2.59
C LEU A 757 -25.82 -12.45 1.42
N LYS A 758 -26.76 -11.54 1.10
CA LYS A 758 -27.78 -11.78 0.07
C LYS A 758 -27.19 -12.04 -1.31
N ASP A 759 -26.03 -11.49 -1.62
CA ASP A 759 -25.34 -11.69 -2.90
C ASP A 759 -24.34 -12.86 -2.90
N GLY A 760 -24.14 -13.53 -1.75
CA GLY A 760 -23.24 -14.67 -1.61
C GLY A 760 -21.90 -14.35 -0.98
N GLY A 761 -21.57 -13.07 -0.82
CA GLY A 761 -20.36 -12.64 -0.10
C GLY A 761 -20.50 -12.78 1.41
N PHE A 762 -19.47 -12.36 2.14
CA PHE A 762 -19.39 -12.52 3.59
C PHE A 762 -18.86 -11.23 4.23
N PRO A 763 -19.31 -10.88 5.45
CA PRO A 763 -18.78 -9.74 6.17
C PRO A 763 -17.31 -9.98 6.55
N GLY A 764 -16.50 -8.94 6.45
CA GLY A 764 -15.12 -8.87 6.91
C GLY A 764 -14.71 -7.43 7.21
N ALA A 765 -13.43 -7.21 7.54
CA ALA A 765 -12.92 -5.89 7.94
C ALA A 765 -13.16 -4.78 6.90
N ALA A 766 -13.25 -5.15 5.62
CA ALA A 766 -13.51 -4.23 4.49
C ALA A 766 -14.98 -4.20 4.04
N GLY A 767 -15.93 -4.69 4.84
CA GLY A 767 -17.34 -4.80 4.45
C GLY A 767 -17.66 -6.15 3.83
N ASN A 768 -18.23 -6.18 2.62
CA ASN A 768 -18.54 -7.43 1.90
C ASN A 768 -17.27 -7.98 1.24
N SER A 769 -16.51 -8.77 2.00
CA SER A 769 -15.09 -9.07 1.80
C SER A 769 -14.85 -10.26 0.87
N VAL A 770 -13.94 -10.10 -0.10
CA VAL A 770 -13.48 -11.17 -0.99
C VAL A 770 -12.68 -12.23 -0.23
N ASN A 771 -11.81 -11.79 0.69
CA ASN A 771 -11.02 -12.66 1.55
C ASN A 771 -11.91 -13.58 2.39
N SER A 772 -12.91 -12.98 3.03
CA SER A 772 -13.83 -13.67 3.92
C SER A 772 -14.73 -14.64 3.15
N ALA A 773 -15.16 -14.27 1.94
CA ALA A 773 -15.89 -15.20 1.07
C ALA A 773 -15.03 -16.39 0.63
N ALA A 774 -13.75 -16.16 0.31
CA ALA A 774 -12.83 -17.23 -0.09
C ALA A 774 -12.53 -18.21 1.06
N LEU A 775 -12.31 -17.70 2.28
CA LEU A 775 -12.12 -18.53 3.47
C LEU A 775 -13.41 -19.25 3.88
N ALA A 776 -14.56 -18.59 3.77
CA ALA A 776 -15.85 -19.24 4.00
C ALA A 776 -16.08 -20.40 3.03
N VAL A 777 -15.69 -20.27 1.75
CA VAL A 777 -15.75 -21.39 0.79
C VAL A 777 -14.90 -22.56 1.28
N GLN A 778 -13.67 -22.34 1.73
CA GLN A 778 -12.81 -23.40 2.25
C GLN A 778 -13.38 -24.05 3.51
N GLY A 779 -13.83 -23.24 4.48
CA GLY A 779 -14.43 -23.74 5.72
C GLY A 779 -15.70 -24.55 5.46
N LEU A 780 -16.65 -24.00 4.71
CA LEU A 780 -17.90 -24.70 4.38
C LEU A 780 -17.69 -25.97 3.54
N SER A 781 -16.59 -26.05 2.78
CA SER A 781 -16.27 -27.24 1.99
C SER A 781 -15.86 -28.46 2.82
N LEU A 782 -15.59 -28.30 4.13
CA LEU A 782 -15.45 -29.42 5.05
C LEU A 782 -16.74 -30.27 5.13
N ASP A 783 -17.91 -29.66 4.88
CA ASP A 783 -19.20 -30.33 4.73
C ASP A 783 -19.91 -29.81 3.46
N ALA A 784 -19.27 -30.03 2.31
CA ALA A 784 -19.77 -29.55 1.02
C ALA A 784 -21.14 -30.15 0.65
N GLU A 785 -21.49 -31.34 1.14
CA GLU A 785 -22.81 -31.94 0.92
C GLU A 785 -23.91 -31.09 1.55
N LYS A 786 -23.69 -30.61 2.77
CA LYS A 786 -24.64 -29.77 3.50
C LYS A 786 -24.65 -28.31 3.02
N TYR A 787 -23.48 -27.74 2.74
CA TYR A 787 -23.33 -26.30 2.45
C TYR A 787 -23.11 -25.98 0.97
N GLY A 788 -23.32 -26.93 0.06
CA GLY A 788 -23.09 -26.76 -1.38
C GLY A 788 -23.77 -25.52 -1.98
N LYS A 789 -24.98 -25.16 -1.51
CA LYS A 789 -25.68 -23.94 -1.96
C LYS A 789 -24.93 -22.66 -1.60
N GLN A 790 -24.46 -22.56 -0.36
CA GLN A 790 -23.69 -21.44 0.13
C GLN A 790 -22.36 -21.34 -0.62
N ILE A 791 -21.67 -22.47 -0.82
CA ILE A 791 -20.42 -22.54 -1.57
C ILE A 791 -20.62 -22.05 -3.02
N THR A 792 -21.63 -22.56 -3.73
CA THR A 792 -21.93 -22.10 -5.10
C THR A 792 -22.23 -20.60 -5.14
N LYS A 793 -22.99 -20.09 -4.17
CA LYS A 793 -23.34 -18.66 -4.11
C LYS A 793 -22.11 -17.79 -3.83
N ALA A 794 -21.21 -18.23 -2.96
CA ALA A 794 -19.95 -17.57 -2.67
C ALA A 794 -19.00 -17.60 -3.88
N GLY A 795 -18.97 -18.71 -4.63
CA GLY A 795 -18.26 -18.79 -5.91
C GLY A 795 -18.74 -17.74 -6.91
N LYS A 796 -20.05 -17.55 -7.04
CA LYS A 796 -20.64 -16.49 -7.89
C LYS A 796 -20.28 -15.09 -7.42
N PHE A 797 -20.29 -14.88 -6.11
CA PHE A 797 -19.81 -13.63 -5.53
C PHE A 797 -18.34 -13.38 -5.89
N LEU A 798 -17.44 -14.34 -5.66
CA LEU A 798 -16.03 -14.20 -6.03
C LEU A 798 -15.84 -13.94 -7.53
N ALA A 799 -16.59 -14.62 -8.39
CA ALA A 799 -16.59 -14.37 -9.82
C ALA A 799 -16.98 -12.92 -10.17
N SER A 800 -17.98 -12.36 -9.48
CA SER A 800 -18.39 -10.95 -9.65
C SER A 800 -17.39 -9.93 -9.12
N GLN A 801 -16.40 -10.36 -8.34
CA GLN A 801 -15.35 -9.49 -7.80
C GLN A 801 -14.01 -9.65 -8.53
N GLN A 802 -13.94 -10.54 -9.53
CA GLN A 802 -12.76 -10.73 -10.35
C GLN A 802 -12.74 -9.70 -11.49
N ASN A 803 -11.65 -8.95 -11.60
CA ASN A 803 -11.45 -7.95 -12.63
C ASN A 803 -10.92 -8.57 -13.94
N ALA A 804 -10.98 -7.80 -15.03
CA ALA A 804 -10.57 -8.26 -16.36
C ALA A 804 -9.11 -8.75 -16.43
N ASP A 805 -8.21 -8.15 -15.64
CA ASP A 805 -6.80 -8.51 -15.56
C ASP A 805 -6.53 -9.81 -14.77
N GLY A 806 -7.59 -10.41 -14.22
CA GLY A 806 -7.58 -11.66 -13.46
C GLY A 806 -7.48 -11.47 -11.95
N GLY A 807 -7.08 -10.28 -11.47
CA GLY A 807 -7.03 -9.97 -10.05
C GLY A 807 -8.41 -9.70 -9.46
N PHE A 808 -8.47 -9.46 -8.15
CA PHE A 808 -9.73 -9.33 -7.41
C PHE A 808 -9.76 -8.03 -6.61
N ASN A 809 -10.96 -7.45 -6.48
CA ASN A 809 -11.21 -6.35 -5.56
C ASN A 809 -11.10 -6.81 -4.10
N VAL A 810 -10.86 -5.89 -3.17
CA VAL A 810 -10.79 -6.21 -1.72
C VAL A 810 -12.16 -6.58 -1.16
N ALA A 811 -13.18 -5.81 -1.53
CA ALA A 811 -14.55 -5.98 -1.08
C ALA A 811 -15.52 -5.36 -2.08
N LYS A 812 -16.74 -5.90 -2.14
CA LYS A 812 -17.80 -5.32 -2.96
C LYS A 812 -18.26 -3.99 -2.36
N GLY A 813 -18.31 -2.96 -3.20
CA GLY A 813 -18.61 -1.58 -2.79
C GLY A 813 -17.43 -0.84 -2.15
N GLY A 814 -16.24 -1.44 -2.10
CA GLY A 814 -14.98 -0.80 -1.70
C GLY A 814 -14.23 -0.17 -2.89
N GLN A 815 -12.97 0.23 -2.65
CA GLN A 815 -12.06 0.72 -3.70
C GLN A 815 -11.96 -0.31 -4.83
N GLN A 816 -12.23 0.13 -6.07
CA GLN A 816 -12.14 -0.71 -7.26
C GLN A 816 -10.68 -0.80 -7.74
N GLY A 817 -10.28 -2.01 -8.13
CA GLY A 817 -8.91 -2.31 -8.58
C GLY A 817 -8.42 -3.65 -8.02
N SER A 818 -7.56 -4.33 -8.78
CA SER A 818 -7.02 -5.63 -8.39
C SER A 818 -6.00 -5.50 -7.26
N ASP A 819 -6.34 -6.01 -6.09
CA ASP A 819 -5.45 -6.10 -4.93
C ASP A 819 -4.75 -7.46 -4.89
N LEU A 820 -3.45 -7.46 -4.61
CA LEU A 820 -2.64 -8.68 -4.60
C LEU A 820 -3.07 -9.64 -3.49
N ARG A 821 -3.35 -9.14 -2.28
CA ARG A 821 -3.73 -9.98 -1.15
C ARG A 821 -5.09 -10.62 -1.39
N ALA A 822 -6.07 -9.83 -1.81
CA ALA A 822 -7.38 -10.30 -2.22
C ALA A 822 -7.30 -11.36 -3.32
N SER A 823 -6.45 -11.13 -4.32
CA SER A 823 -6.25 -12.08 -5.42
C SER A 823 -5.65 -13.40 -4.94
N THR A 824 -4.64 -13.39 -4.06
CA THR A 824 -4.06 -14.63 -3.53
C THR A 824 -5.09 -15.46 -2.77
N GLN A 825 -5.90 -14.81 -1.93
CA GLN A 825 -6.91 -15.50 -1.13
C GLN A 825 -8.09 -15.97 -1.96
N ALA A 826 -8.60 -15.16 -2.89
CA ALA A 826 -9.70 -15.53 -3.77
C ALA A 826 -9.34 -16.70 -4.69
N VAL A 827 -8.17 -16.65 -5.33
CA VAL A 827 -7.73 -17.70 -6.27
C VAL A 827 -7.54 -19.03 -5.56
N GLY A 828 -6.93 -19.04 -4.36
CA GLY A 828 -6.78 -20.25 -3.57
C GLY A 828 -8.11 -20.73 -2.96
N GLY A 829 -8.83 -19.83 -2.31
CA GLY A 829 -10.02 -20.17 -1.53
C GLY A 829 -11.22 -20.58 -2.38
N ALA A 830 -11.36 -20.06 -3.60
CA ALA A 830 -12.41 -20.48 -4.53
C ALA A 830 -12.34 -21.97 -4.91
N THR A 831 -11.22 -22.65 -4.66
CA THR A 831 -11.10 -24.11 -4.85
C THR A 831 -11.82 -24.92 -3.77
N GLY A 832 -12.14 -24.31 -2.62
CA GLY A 832 -12.73 -24.99 -1.46
C GLY A 832 -11.78 -25.95 -0.74
N ILE A 833 -10.51 -26.03 -1.12
CA ILE A 833 -9.56 -26.95 -0.50
C ILE A 833 -9.09 -26.37 0.83
N SER A 834 -9.29 -27.12 1.92
CA SER A 834 -8.81 -26.76 3.26
C SER A 834 -7.28 -26.72 3.31
N PHE A 835 -6.69 -25.75 4.03
CA PHE A 835 -5.25 -25.74 4.31
C PHE A 835 -4.78 -27.02 5.02
N GLY A 836 -5.68 -27.65 5.77
CA GLY A 836 -5.41 -28.90 6.46
C GLY A 836 -5.22 -30.10 5.54
N THR A 837 -5.79 -30.07 4.32
CA THR A 837 -5.76 -31.20 3.37
C THR A 837 -5.12 -30.84 2.02
N LEU A 838 -4.81 -29.57 1.78
CA LEU A 838 -4.16 -29.11 0.56
C LEU A 838 -2.82 -29.82 0.34
N THR A 839 -2.63 -30.36 -0.87
CA THR A 839 -1.39 -30.98 -1.34
C THR A 839 -1.18 -30.71 -2.82
N ARG A 840 0.08 -30.56 -3.24
CA ARG A 840 0.51 -30.33 -4.62
C ARG A 840 1.97 -30.76 -4.80
N SER A 841 2.19 -31.96 -5.31
CA SER A 841 3.54 -32.40 -5.66
C SER A 841 4.18 -31.52 -6.73
N LEU A 842 5.45 -31.18 -6.52
CA LEU A 842 6.31 -30.48 -7.48
C LEU A 842 7.24 -31.43 -8.26
N GLU A 843 7.04 -32.74 -8.15
CA GLU A 843 7.79 -33.71 -8.95
C GLU A 843 7.58 -33.46 -10.46
N GLY A 844 8.65 -33.53 -11.24
CA GLY A 844 8.62 -33.27 -12.68
C GLY A 844 8.48 -31.81 -13.11
N THR A 845 8.43 -30.86 -12.16
CA THR A 845 8.37 -29.41 -12.46
C THR A 845 9.76 -28.78 -12.47
N VAL A 846 9.93 -27.67 -13.17
CA VAL A 846 11.19 -26.92 -13.26
C VAL A 846 11.00 -25.48 -12.80
N PRO A 847 11.95 -24.88 -12.07
CA PRO A 847 11.84 -23.46 -11.72
C PRO A 847 11.95 -22.61 -12.99
N ASN A 848 11.19 -21.53 -13.05
CA ASN A 848 11.24 -20.56 -14.13
C ASN A 848 12.62 -19.87 -14.17
N PRO A 849 13.11 -19.50 -15.37
CA PRO A 849 14.33 -18.72 -15.50
C PRO A 849 14.20 -17.40 -14.72
N VAL A 850 15.22 -17.09 -13.93
CA VAL A 850 15.28 -15.86 -13.16
C VAL A 850 15.68 -14.73 -14.11
N PRO A 851 14.91 -13.63 -14.20
CA PRO A 851 15.31 -12.49 -15.04
C PRO A 851 16.65 -11.93 -14.57
N SER A 852 17.69 -12.04 -15.40
CA SER A 852 19.01 -11.46 -15.13
C SER A 852 18.93 -9.93 -15.17
N SER A 853 19.57 -9.24 -14.22
CA SER A 853 19.73 -7.78 -14.17
C SER A 853 20.69 -7.22 -15.24
N SER A 854 20.88 -7.93 -16.35
CA SER A 854 21.84 -7.63 -17.43
C SER A 854 21.26 -7.82 -18.83
N ALA A 855 19.93 -7.68 -19.00
CA ALA A 855 19.33 -7.59 -20.33
C ALA A 855 19.39 -6.14 -20.82
N SER A 856 20.47 -5.77 -21.51
CA SER A 856 20.40 -4.72 -22.52
C SER A 856 19.28 -5.07 -23.50
N ALA A 857 18.49 -4.08 -23.92
CA ALA A 857 17.37 -4.23 -24.85
C ALA A 857 17.72 -5.17 -26.04
N PRO A 858 16.78 -5.99 -26.52
CA PRO A 858 17.02 -6.82 -27.69
C PRO A 858 17.32 -5.92 -28.89
N VAL A 859 18.51 -6.09 -29.46
CA VAL A 859 18.86 -5.53 -30.76
C VAL A 859 17.96 -6.21 -31.79
N ILE A 860 17.12 -5.42 -32.45
CA ILE A 860 16.41 -5.83 -33.66
C ILE A 860 17.48 -6.14 -34.71
N VAL A 861 17.75 -7.42 -34.94
CA VAL A 861 18.52 -7.89 -36.10
C VAL A 861 17.51 -8.05 -37.24
N THR A 862 17.57 -7.12 -38.19
CA THR A 862 16.88 -7.23 -39.47
C THR A 862 17.43 -8.45 -40.23
N PRO A 863 16.59 -9.36 -40.76
CA PRO A 863 17.08 -10.51 -41.53
C PRO A 863 17.56 -10.05 -42.91
N GLY A 864 18.84 -10.29 -43.21
CA GLY A 864 19.40 -9.99 -44.53
C GLY A 864 20.91 -10.15 -44.56
N ASP A 865 21.34 -11.40 -44.73
CA ASP A 865 22.44 -11.84 -45.59
C ASP A 865 23.23 -13.02 -45.03
N SER A 866 23.29 -14.03 -45.87
CA SER A 866 23.76 -15.38 -45.61
C SER A 866 25.28 -15.47 -45.49
N ALA A 867 25.68 -16.50 -44.76
CA ALA A 867 26.76 -17.44 -45.06
C ALA A 867 28.02 -17.36 -44.16
N GLY A 868 28.30 -18.51 -43.54
CA GLY A 868 29.64 -19.08 -43.61
C GLY A 868 30.50 -19.00 -42.35
N SER A 869 30.47 -20.09 -41.58
CA SER A 869 31.64 -20.87 -41.15
C SER A 869 32.66 -20.27 -40.16
N ALA A 870 32.77 -20.99 -39.03
CA ALA A 870 33.98 -21.55 -38.42
C ALA A 870 35.17 -20.65 -37.98
N GLY A 871 35.58 -20.86 -36.71
CA GLY A 871 37.00 -20.79 -36.29
C GLY A 871 37.31 -19.73 -35.23
N GLY A 872 37.76 -20.17 -34.06
CA GLY A 872 38.38 -19.30 -33.04
C GLY A 872 39.81 -18.87 -33.40
N PRO A 873 40.67 -18.59 -32.41
CA PRO A 873 40.73 -17.33 -31.66
C PRO A 873 42.02 -16.53 -32.00
N GLY A 874 42.00 -15.22 -31.84
CA GLY A 874 43.16 -14.37 -32.16
C GLY A 874 43.29 -13.16 -31.22
N ILE A 875 44.30 -13.23 -30.35
CA ILE A 875 44.81 -12.16 -29.50
C ILE A 875 45.50 -11.10 -30.38
N VAL A 876 45.20 -9.81 -30.20
CA VAL A 876 46.16 -8.71 -30.41
C VAL A 876 45.88 -7.58 -29.42
N ASN A 877 46.88 -7.29 -28.58
CA ASN A 877 46.98 -6.09 -27.74
C ASN A 877 47.44 -4.88 -28.58
N THR A 878 47.09 -3.68 -28.13
CA THR A 878 47.95 -2.48 -27.89
C THR A 878 47.36 -1.15 -28.39
N ASP A 879 47.10 -0.28 -27.41
CA ASP A 879 47.53 1.11 -27.25
C ASP A 879 47.14 2.19 -28.28
N GLY A 880 46.57 3.29 -27.76
CA GLY A 880 46.71 4.62 -28.40
C GLY A 880 45.56 5.62 -28.21
N SER A 881 45.43 6.16 -27.01
CA SER A 881 44.94 7.50 -26.62
C SER A 881 44.44 8.53 -27.67
N GLY A 882 43.26 9.11 -27.40
CA GLY A 882 43.04 10.57 -27.39
C GLY A 882 41.94 11.16 -28.29
N GLY A 883 40.92 11.81 -27.69
CA GLY A 883 40.20 12.93 -28.34
C GLY A 883 38.65 12.99 -28.22
N SER A 884 38.17 13.56 -27.11
CA SER A 884 36.89 14.26 -26.82
C SER A 884 35.73 14.36 -27.83
N GLY A 885 34.50 14.18 -27.31
CA GLY A 885 33.34 15.04 -27.61
C GLY A 885 31.98 14.35 -27.73
N GLY A 886 31.10 14.47 -26.73
CA GLY A 886 29.66 14.14 -26.84
C GLY A 886 29.04 13.62 -25.54
N SER A 887 28.22 14.45 -24.88
CA SER A 887 27.65 14.27 -23.54
C SER A 887 26.56 13.19 -23.46
N GLY A 888 26.73 12.24 -22.54
CA GLY A 888 25.68 11.37 -22.01
C GLY A 888 25.71 11.42 -20.48
N GLY A 889 24.52 11.49 -19.86
CA GLY A 889 24.31 11.81 -18.45
C GLY A 889 25.06 10.91 -17.45
N ASN A 890 25.57 11.56 -16.40
CA ASN A 890 26.21 10.91 -15.26
C ASN A 890 25.17 10.21 -14.38
N LEU A 891 25.36 8.91 -14.17
CA LEU A 891 24.80 8.15 -13.05
C LEU A 891 25.47 8.59 -11.74
N ALA A 892 24.74 8.50 -10.63
CA ALA A 892 25.22 8.80 -9.29
C ALA A 892 26.49 8.00 -8.93
N SER A 893 27.51 8.73 -8.48
CA SER A 893 28.83 8.21 -8.16
C SER A 893 28.85 7.55 -6.77
N THR A 894 29.04 6.24 -6.71
CA THR A 894 29.63 5.53 -5.55
C THR A 894 31.14 5.31 -5.74
N GLY A 895 31.78 6.05 -6.65
CA GLY A 895 33.11 5.74 -7.19
C GLY A 895 34.32 6.11 -6.31
N SER A 896 34.15 6.85 -5.21
CA SER A 896 35.28 7.32 -4.41
C SER A 896 35.94 6.24 -3.55
N GLN A 897 35.21 5.18 -3.16
CA GLN A 897 35.80 4.07 -2.38
C GLN A 897 36.37 2.94 -3.24
N ALA A 898 35.82 2.70 -4.43
CA ALA A 898 36.34 1.67 -5.34
C ALA A 898 37.73 2.01 -5.87
N LEU A 899 38.02 3.29 -6.15
CA LEU A 899 39.34 3.75 -6.56
C LEU A 899 40.39 3.60 -5.44
N GLY A 900 40.01 3.85 -4.19
CA GLY A 900 40.89 3.66 -3.03
C GLY A 900 41.23 2.18 -2.80
N LEU A 901 40.24 1.30 -2.90
CA LEU A 901 40.44 -0.15 -2.78
C LEU A 901 41.23 -0.74 -3.96
N ALA A 902 41.00 -0.25 -5.18
CA ALA A 902 41.76 -0.65 -6.36
C ALA A 902 43.23 -0.18 -6.28
N ALA A 903 43.49 1.04 -5.77
CA ALA A 903 44.84 1.54 -5.54
C ALA A 903 45.58 0.72 -4.46
N ALA A 904 44.91 0.38 -3.35
CA ALA A 904 45.48 -0.46 -2.31
C ALA A 904 45.78 -1.89 -2.81
N ALA A 905 44.88 -2.48 -3.60
CA ALA A 905 45.09 -3.78 -4.24
C ALA A 905 46.26 -3.74 -5.23
N ALA A 906 46.38 -2.68 -6.04
CA ALA A 906 47.50 -2.51 -6.97
C ALA A 906 48.85 -2.40 -6.24
N VAL A 907 48.92 -1.66 -5.12
CA VAL A 907 50.13 -1.58 -4.29
C VAL A 907 50.51 -2.94 -3.71
N LEU A 908 49.54 -3.73 -3.24
CA LEU A 908 49.77 -5.07 -2.70
C LEU A 908 50.25 -6.06 -3.78
N VAL A 909 49.69 -5.99 -4.99
CA VAL A 909 50.11 -6.81 -6.13
C VAL A 909 51.51 -6.42 -6.60
N LEU A 910 51.84 -5.13 -6.66
CA LEU A 910 53.18 -4.65 -7.03
C LEU A 910 54.24 -5.01 -5.97
N ALA A 911 53.89 -4.93 -4.67
CA ALA A 911 54.76 -5.39 -3.59
C ALA A 911 54.97 -6.92 -3.65
N GLY A 912 53.92 -7.69 -3.92
CA GLY A 912 53.99 -9.13 -4.15
C GLY A 912 54.88 -9.49 -5.35
N TRP A 913 54.70 -8.80 -6.47
CA TRP A 913 55.52 -9.00 -7.66
C TRP A 913 57.00 -8.64 -7.43
N GLY A 914 57.28 -7.53 -6.74
CA GLY A 914 58.64 -7.12 -6.37
C GLY A 914 59.36 -8.15 -5.49
N THR A 915 58.66 -8.77 -4.54
CA THR A 915 59.23 -9.85 -3.72
C THR A 915 59.51 -11.12 -4.51
N VAL A 916 58.66 -11.48 -5.47
CA VAL A 916 58.86 -12.65 -6.36
C VAL A 916 60.03 -12.41 -7.33
N VAL A 917 60.16 -11.21 -7.88
CA VAL A 917 61.28 -10.83 -8.77
C VAL A 917 62.61 -10.79 -8.00
N ALA A 918 62.63 -10.24 -6.79
CA ALA A 918 63.82 -10.24 -5.93
C ALA A 918 64.23 -11.67 -5.48
N ALA A 919 63.26 -12.56 -5.28
CA ALA A 919 63.50 -13.98 -4.98
C ALA A 919 64.01 -14.77 -6.19
N ARG A 920 63.56 -14.42 -7.42
CA ARG A 920 64.05 -15.01 -8.68
C ARG A 920 65.47 -14.55 -9.02
N ASN A 921 65.78 -13.27 -8.88
CA ASN A 921 67.12 -12.72 -9.18
C ASN A 921 68.21 -13.20 -8.19
N ARG A 922 67.84 -13.73 -7.02
CA ARG A 922 68.78 -14.37 -6.08
C ARG A 922 69.06 -15.85 -6.37
N ARG A 923 68.35 -16.48 -7.32
CA ARG A 923 68.55 -17.89 -7.70
C ARG A 923 69.35 -18.09 -9.00
N THR A 924 69.70 -17.02 -9.70
CA THR A 924 70.48 -17.06 -10.94
C THR A 924 71.75 -16.23 -10.83
N ALA A 925 72.76 -16.77 -10.14
CA ALA A 925 74.15 -16.36 -10.29
C ALA A 925 75.01 -17.65 -10.31
N PRO A 926 75.56 -18.07 -11.46
CA PRO A 926 76.39 -19.27 -11.57
C PRO A 926 77.91 -18.96 -11.59
N GLY A 927 78.68 -19.91 -11.04
CA GLY A 927 80.14 -20.08 -11.17
C GLY A 927 80.83 -20.08 -9.79
N GLY A 928 81.62 -21.06 -9.36
CA GLY A 928 82.24 -22.24 -9.98
C GLY A 928 83.60 -22.48 -9.29
N GLU A 929 83.95 -23.76 -9.03
CA GLU A 929 85.26 -24.30 -8.59
C GLU A 929 85.78 -23.98 -7.15
N LEU A 930 85.66 -24.95 -6.22
CA LEU A 930 86.62 -26.03 -5.92
C LEU A 930 86.01 -27.04 -4.93
#